data_AF-A0A9E7EA60-F1
#
_entry.id   AF-A0A9E7EA60-F1
#
_cell.length_a   1.000
_cell.length_b   1.000
_cell.length_c   1.000
_cell.angle_alpha   90.00
_cell.angle_beta   90.00
_cell.angle_gamma   90.00
#
_symmetry.space_group_name_H-M   'P 1'
#
loop_
_entity.id
_entity.type
_entity.pdbx_description
1 polymer ?
#
loop_
_entity_poly.entity_id
_entity_poly.type
_entity_poly.pdbx_seq_one_letter_code
_entity_poly.pdbx_strand_id
1 'polypeptide(L)'
;MALWLLRAARKRHRWPPPADLSSLFPFSSPRQNSNNPFAGRRNLGAPIPPRRHPCSWPPRPPTLLDGLPRSLSLASICGVSGSTREDGGPRSPDGEAGTAAPPSWVDAYLPVSVRPYALLARLDKPIGTWLLAWPCGWSITMAATPGNLPDIKMLALFGCGAVLLRGAGCTVNDLLDRDIDIKVERTKYRPIACGVLTPFRGLCFLGFQLLLGLGILLQLNNYSRILGASSLLLVFSYPLMKRLTFWPQAYLGLTFNWGALLGWAAVKEGLDPAIVLPLYGAGVCWTLVYDTIYAHQDKEDDQKVGVKSTALRFGSFTKYWITGFGIACISNLALSGCNAELAWPFYPFLVAAAGQLGWQILTVDVSNRADCNRKMSKVCFKQVVRSSCIQRNLIRSSSVMKVFNGLVLPSEVSNRYEAMWVLVFVTRRNDGCSLPPYLNPSSSWQTVLIHMKKIAHRFSSRSGSDKAVKSRSRLGPHAATRFLRRLAQHHLLALTSTSSQPPRVAGLATFRRAPGRISAFSIHPSLLVRGIMSLLRQLLDLNLTETTEKIIAEYIWIGGSGMDMRSKARTLPGPVSDPSKLPKWNYDGSSTGQAPGDNSEVILHPQAIFKDPFRRGNNILVMCDAYTPAGDPIPTNKRFNAQKIFSHPDVISEEPWYGIEQEYTLFQRDVPWPLGWPVGGFPGPQGPYYCGTGADKAYGRDIVNSHYKACLYAGINISGINGEVMPGQWEFQVGPVAGISAGDQLWVARYILERITEIAGAVLSFDPKPMQGDWNGAGAHTNYSTNSMRNHGGIEVIKKAIEKLSKKHKEHIAAYGEGNERRLTGRHETADISSFSWGVANRGASVRVGRETEKDGKGYFEDRRPASNMDPYVVTSMIAETTILWKP
;
A
#
# COMPACT_ATOMS: atom_id res chain seq x y z
N MET A 1 10.48 -44.30 -6.43
CA MET A 1 10.50 -42.96 -7.09
C MET A 1 11.86 -42.27 -7.00
N ALA A 2 12.34 -41.83 -5.82
CA ALA A 2 13.63 -41.10 -5.68
C ALA A 2 14.84 -41.78 -6.34
N LEU A 3 14.96 -43.11 -6.22
CA LEU A 3 15.99 -43.91 -6.90
C LEU A 3 15.99 -43.81 -8.43
N TRP A 4 14.83 -43.54 -9.06
CA TRP A 4 14.73 -43.34 -10.51
C TRP A 4 15.28 -41.96 -10.92
N LEU A 5 14.95 -40.90 -10.17
CA LEU A 5 15.52 -39.57 -10.36
C LEU A 5 17.04 -39.56 -10.14
N LEU A 6 17.53 -40.27 -9.11
CA LEU A 6 18.97 -40.44 -8.86
C LEU A 6 19.68 -41.24 -9.97
N ARG A 7 19.03 -42.28 -10.53
CA ARG A 7 19.56 -43.02 -11.70
C ARG A 7 19.56 -42.18 -12.98
N ALA A 8 18.53 -41.36 -13.20
CA ALA A 8 18.45 -40.44 -14.34
C ALA A 8 19.54 -39.35 -14.26
N ALA A 9 19.75 -38.77 -13.08
CA ALA A 9 20.80 -37.77 -12.84
C ALA A 9 22.22 -38.35 -13.05
N ARG A 10 22.47 -39.61 -12.66
CA ARG A 10 23.79 -40.25 -12.82
C ARG A 10 24.09 -40.74 -14.25
N LYS A 11 23.10 -40.97 -15.12
CA LYS A 11 23.31 -41.59 -16.45
C LYS A 11 23.66 -40.62 -17.61
N ARG A 12 23.64 -39.29 -17.41
CA ARG A 12 23.80 -38.32 -18.53
C ARG A 12 25.23 -38.07 -19.05
N HIS A 13 26.27 -38.69 -18.50
CA HIS A 13 27.66 -38.44 -18.94
C HIS A 13 28.12 -39.16 -20.23
N ARG A 14 27.27 -39.95 -20.90
CA ARG A 14 27.56 -40.53 -22.22
C ARG A 14 26.33 -40.56 -23.12
N TRP A 15 26.29 -39.67 -24.10
CA TRP A 15 25.53 -39.77 -25.35
C TRP A 15 26.44 -39.28 -26.48
N PRO A 16 26.45 -39.90 -27.67
CA PRO A 16 27.25 -39.46 -28.81
C PRO A 16 26.68 -38.16 -29.43
N PRO A 17 27.48 -37.42 -30.23
CA PRO A 17 26.95 -36.30 -31.02
C PRO A 17 25.95 -36.77 -32.08
N PRO A 18 25.05 -35.90 -32.57
CA PRO A 18 24.12 -36.24 -33.65
C PRO A 18 24.86 -36.52 -34.96
N ALA A 19 24.35 -37.46 -35.76
CA ALA A 19 24.75 -37.61 -37.15
C ALA A 19 24.19 -36.46 -38.01
N ASP A 20 24.92 -36.09 -39.06
CA ASP A 20 24.47 -35.09 -40.03
C ASP A 20 23.34 -35.65 -40.91
N LEU A 21 22.35 -34.80 -41.20
CA LEU A 21 21.18 -35.08 -42.04
C LEU A 21 21.06 -34.05 -43.17
N SER A 22 22.21 -33.66 -43.74
CA SER A 22 22.35 -32.76 -44.88
C SER A 22 21.94 -33.37 -46.23
N SER A 23 21.48 -34.63 -46.25
CA SER A 23 21.03 -35.35 -47.45
C SER A 23 19.52 -35.61 -47.47
N LEU A 24 18.71 -34.64 -47.91
CA LEU A 24 17.44 -34.85 -48.63
C LEU A 24 16.86 -33.52 -49.16
N PHE A 25 16.60 -33.49 -50.46
CA PHE A 25 15.98 -32.43 -51.29
C PHE A 25 16.81 -31.15 -51.61
N PRO A 26 16.87 -30.75 -52.91
CA PRO A 26 17.67 -29.60 -53.36
C PRO A 26 16.84 -28.32 -53.53
N PHE A 27 17.51 -27.16 -53.53
CA PHE A 27 17.03 -25.96 -54.22
C PHE A 27 18.19 -25.22 -54.92
N SER A 28 17.86 -24.56 -56.03
CA SER A 28 18.82 -24.10 -57.04
C SER A 28 19.49 -22.75 -56.74
N SER A 29 20.80 -22.66 -57.01
CA SER A 29 21.56 -21.41 -57.10
C SER A 29 21.05 -20.46 -58.20
N PRO A 30 21.48 -19.19 -58.19
CA PRO A 30 22.40 -18.80 -59.27
C PRO A 30 23.55 -17.83 -58.89
N ARG A 31 24.67 -18.00 -59.63
CA ARG A 31 25.72 -17.02 -60.01
C ARG A 31 26.65 -16.39 -58.93
N GLN A 32 27.86 -16.97 -58.87
CA GLN A 32 29.15 -16.32 -59.14
C GLN A 32 29.31 -14.80 -58.89
N ASN A 33 30.34 -14.43 -58.13
CA ASN A 33 31.57 -13.92 -58.76
C ASN A 33 32.82 -14.16 -57.88
N SER A 34 34.02 -14.01 -58.45
CA SER A 34 35.31 -14.38 -57.84
C SER A 34 36.11 -13.19 -57.28
N ASN A 35 37.03 -13.45 -56.32
CA ASN A 35 38.47 -13.14 -56.42
C ASN A 35 39.26 -13.26 -55.09
N ASN A 36 39.89 -14.42 -54.86
CA ASN A 36 41.35 -14.64 -54.64
C ASN A 36 42.16 -13.82 -53.56
N PRO A 37 43.45 -14.13 -53.24
CA PRO A 37 43.76 -14.74 -51.93
C PRO A 37 45.03 -14.21 -51.19
N PHE A 38 45.27 -14.65 -49.94
CA PHE A 38 46.57 -14.85 -49.26
C PHE A 38 46.28 -15.67 -47.97
N ALA A 39 46.90 -16.77 -47.54
CA ALA A 39 48.28 -17.31 -47.54
C ALA A 39 49.26 -16.58 -46.58
N GLY A 40 49.92 -17.22 -45.59
CA GLY A 40 49.80 -18.58 -45.04
C GLY A 40 51.06 -19.08 -44.25
N ARG A 41 50.94 -20.17 -43.47
CA ARG A 41 52.01 -20.85 -42.65
C ARG A 41 52.47 -20.00 -41.42
N ARG A 42 53.15 -20.47 -40.35
CA ARG A 42 53.88 -21.73 -40.00
C ARG A 42 53.97 -21.87 -38.45
N ASN A 43 54.68 -22.86 -37.89
CA ASN A 43 54.15 -24.16 -37.40
C ASN A 43 55.20 -24.84 -36.44
N LEU A 44 54.78 -25.82 -35.61
CA LEU A 44 55.57 -26.77 -34.77
C LEU A 44 56.19 -26.30 -33.41
N GLY A 45 56.16 -27.19 -32.39
CA GLY A 45 57.00 -27.12 -31.16
C GLY A 45 56.38 -27.69 -29.84
N ALA A 46 57.02 -28.70 -29.20
CA ALA A 46 56.74 -29.30 -27.86
C ALA A 46 57.94 -30.22 -27.43
N PRO A 47 58.03 -30.92 -26.24
CA PRO A 47 57.24 -30.93 -24.98
C PRO A 47 58.05 -30.98 -23.62
N ILE A 48 57.36 -30.89 -22.47
CA ILE A 48 57.51 -31.59 -21.13
C ILE A 48 58.91 -32.00 -20.59
N PRO A 49 59.36 -31.60 -19.35
CA PRO A 49 59.25 -32.42 -18.09
C PRO A 49 59.24 -31.60 -16.73
N PRO A 50 59.53 -32.13 -15.50
CA PRO A 50 58.76 -33.10 -14.66
C PRO A 50 58.47 -32.64 -13.18
N ARG A 51 58.05 -33.54 -12.26
CA ARG A 51 57.61 -33.30 -10.84
C ARG A 51 58.64 -33.65 -9.73
N ARG A 52 58.46 -33.13 -8.49
CA ARG A 52 58.88 -33.74 -7.17
C ARG A 52 57.90 -33.40 -5.98
N HIS A 53 58.13 -34.00 -4.79
CA HIS A 53 57.34 -34.05 -3.52
C HIS A 53 58.32 -34.24 -2.30
N PRO A 54 57.95 -34.43 -1.00
CA PRO A 54 56.95 -33.81 -0.06
C PRO A 54 57.50 -33.55 1.41
N CYS A 55 56.61 -33.37 2.43
CA CYS A 55 56.81 -33.34 3.92
C CYS A 55 57.28 -32.01 4.59
N SER A 56 57.07 -31.69 5.89
CA SER A 56 56.63 -32.45 7.10
C SER A 56 55.59 -31.71 8.04
N TRP A 57 55.58 -31.89 9.39
CA TRP A 57 54.39 -31.78 10.32
C TRP A 57 54.54 -30.83 11.58
N PRO A 58 53.49 -30.58 12.42
CA PRO A 58 53.29 -29.36 13.29
C PRO A 58 53.39 -29.55 14.83
N PRO A 59 53.05 -28.55 15.69
CA PRO A 59 51.84 -28.67 16.57
C PRO A 59 51.12 -27.38 17.15
N ARG A 60 49.77 -27.42 17.17
CA ARG A 60 48.74 -26.99 18.19
C ARG A 60 48.60 -25.52 18.75
N PRO A 61 47.44 -25.14 19.39
CA PRO A 61 46.92 -23.75 19.49
C PRO A 61 46.71 -23.18 20.92
N PRO A 62 46.14 -21.95 21.07
CA PRO A 62 44.87 -21.82 21.84
C PRO A 62 43.81 -20.77 21.38
N THR A 63 42.55 -21.11 21.69
CA THR A 63 41.28 -20.37 22.00
C THR A 63 41.00 -18.86 21.70
N LEU A 64 39.78 -18.64 21.15
CA LEU A 64 38.69 -17.64 21.47
C LEU A 64 38.91 -16.11 21.40
N LEU A 65 37.86 -15.43 20.87
CA LEU A 65 37.56 -13.97 20.87
C LEU A 65 38.66 -13.08 20.22
N ASP A 66 38.50 -12.55 19.01
CA ASP A 66 37.52 -11.48 18.68
C ASP A 66 37.33 -11.28 17.16
N GLY A 67 36.39 -10.41 16.77
CA GLY A 67 36.33 -9.77 15.45
C GLY A 67 35.42 -10.43 14.40
N LEU A 68 34.22 -9.87 14.19
CA LEU A 68 33.32 -10.24 13.08
C LEU A 68 32.72 -9.01 12.36
N PRO A 69 33.24 -8.61 11.18
CA PRO A 69 32.60 -7.61 10.34
C PRO A 69 31.31 -8.13 9.70
N ARG A 70 30.20 -7.38 9.81
CA ARG A 70 28.91 -7.73 9.20
C ARG A 70 28.64 -6.99 7.88
N SER A 71 29.04 -7.55 6.74
CA SER A 71 28.39 -7.26 5.45
C SER A 71 28.89 -8.18 4.31
N LEU A 72 28.04 -9.12 3.87
CA LEU A 72 28.23 -9.83 2.60
C LEU A 72 26.91 -9.85 1.82
N SER A 73 26.81 -8.97 0.83
CA SER A 73 25.71 -8.96 -0.14
C SER A 73 25.90 -10.07 -1.18
N LEU A 74 24.81 -10.71 -1.60
CA LEU A 74 24.84 -11.92 -2.43
C LEU A 74 25.36 -11.67 -3.87
N ALA A 75 25.55 -10.41 -4.29
CA ALA A 75 25.98 -10.04 -5.63
C ALA A 75 27.42 -10.45 -5.99
N SER A 76 28.28 -10.77 -5.01
CA SER A 76 29.72 -10.95 -5.22
C SER A 76 30.16 -12.39 -5.56
N ILE A 77 29.30 -13.39 -5.45
CA ILE A 77 29.69 -14.82 -5.46
C ILE A 77 29.90 -15.40 -6.89
N CYS A 78 29.55 -14.66 -7.95
CA CYS A 78 29.73 -15.07 -9.35
C CYS A 78 30.77 -14.21 -10.11
N GLY A 79 31.97 -14.03 -9.54
CA GLY A 79 33.13 -13.44 -10.21
C GLY A 79 34.20 -14.49 -10.53
N VAL A 80 34.63 -14.59 -11.80
CA VAL A 80 35.75 -15.47 -12.19
C VAL A 80 37.08 -14.76 -11.96
N SER A 81 38.06 -15.46 -11.41
CA SER A 81 39.42 -14.96 -11.13
C SER A 81 40.22 -14.68 -12.40
N GLY A 82 40.84 -13.49 -12.51
CA GLY A 82 41.75 -13.16 -13.62
C GLY A 82 42.60 -11.91 -13.41
N SER A 83 43.90 -12.12 -13.18
CA SER A 83 45.06 -11.22 -13.40
C SER A 83 44.98 -9.71 -13.07
N THR A 84 45.94 -9.26 -12.25
CA THR A 84 46.36 -7.87 -12.06
C THR A 84 46.92 -7.22 -13.32
N ARG A 85 46.59 -5.93 -13.56
CA ARG A 85 47.51 -4.91 -14.09
C ARG A 85 46.97 -3.51 -13.79
N GLU A 86 47.87 -2.57 -13.54
CA GLU A 86 47.59 -1.14 -13.49
C GLU A 86 47.62 -0.56 -14.90
N ASP A 87 46.77 0.43 -15.19
CA ASP A 87 47.08 1.57 -16.08
C ASP A 87 45.96 2.61 -15.98
N GLY A 88 46.33 3.90 -16.05
CA GLY A 88 45.41 5.03 -15.87
C GLY A 88 44.93 5.64 -17.19
N GLY A 89 43.62 5.89 -17.32
CA GLY A 89 43.06 6.64 -18.44
C GLY A 89 41.55 6.92 -18.28
N PRO A 90 41.05 8.10 -18.68
CA PRO A 90 39.63 8.44 -18.54
C PRO A 90 38.76 7.63 -19.52
N ARG A 91 37.55 7.24 -19.09
CA ARG A 91 36.56 6.56 -19.94
C ARG A 91 35.31 7.42 -20.14
N SER A 92 34.77 7.36 -21.36
CA SER A 92 33.58 8.07 -21.81
C SER A 92 32.30 7.60 -21.09
N PRO A 93 31.29 8.47 -20.92
CA PRO A 93 30.11 8.20 -20.09
C PRO A 93 28.95 7.52 -20.84
N ASP A 94 29.23 6.45 -21.61
CA ASP A 94 28.19 5.67 -22.32
C ASP A 94 28.26 4.18 -21.94
N GLY A 95 27.29 3.74 -21.14
CA GLY A 95 27.18 2.35 -20.69
C GLY A 95 26.08 2.17 -19.65
N GLU A 96 24.87 1.80 -20.08
CA GLU A 96 23.73 1.56 -19.19
C GLU A 96 24.00 0.40 -18.23
N ALA A 97 24.23 0.71 -16.95
CA ALA A 97 24.29 -0.28 -15.89
C ALA A 97 22.88 -0.88 -15.67
N GLY A 98 22.68 -2.11 -16.15
CA GLY A 98 21.39 -2.79 -16.11
C GLY A 98 20.78 -2.82 -14.70
N THR A 99 19.58 -2.24 -14.56
CA THR A 99 18.92 -2.07 -13.27
C THR A 99 18.59 -3.42 -12.62
N ALA A 100 19.14 -3.65 -11.43
CA ALA A 100 18.80 -4.82 -10.64
C ALA A 100 17.30 -4.81 -10.26
N ALA A 101 16.62 -5.94 -10.45
CA ALA A 101 15.21 -6.05 -10.13
C ALA A 101 14.97 -5.80 -8.61
N PRO A 102 13.86 -5.14 -8.22
CA PRO A 102 13.60 -4.82 -6.83
C PRO A 102 13.53 -6.08 -5.96
N PRO A 103 14.07 -6.04 -4.73
CA PRO A 103 14.13 -7.20 -3.84
C PRO A 103 12.73 -7.74 -3.55
N SER A 104 12.55 -9.06 -3.60
CA SER A 104 11.27 -9.68 -3.32
C SER A 104 11.01 -9.74 -1.81
N TRP A 105 9.77 -9.99 -1.40
CA TRP A 105 9.45 -10.20 0.02
C TRP A 105 10.23 -11.38 0.63
N VAL A 106 10.65 -12.36 -0.18
CA VAL A 106 11.54 -13.46 0.23
C VAL A 106 12.92 -12.94 0.61
N ASP A 107 13.41 -11.92 -0.10
CA ASP A 107 14.71 -11.29 0.14
C ASP A 107 14.68 -10.25 1.27
N ALA A 108 13.50 -9.71 1.58
CA ALA A 108 13.28 -8.86 2.75
C ALA A 108 13.13 -9.67 4.05
N TYR A 109 12.19 -10.63 4.09
CA TYR A 109 11.70 -11.21 5.35
C TYR A 109 12.20 -12.61 5.70
N LEU A 110 12.67 -13.42 4.74
CA LEU A 110 13.11 -14.80 5.05
C LEU A 110 14.60 -14.87 5.41
N PRO A 111 15.02 -15.73 6.35
CA PRO A 111 16.42 -16.00 6.64
C PRO A 111 17.17 -16.48 5.39
N VAL A 112 18.44 -16.07 5.23
CA VAL A 112 19.26 -16.32 4.03
C VAL A 112 19.34 -17.80 3.67
N SER A 113 19.35 -18.70 4.66
CA SER A 113 19.34 -20.16 4.49
C SER A 113 18.05 -20.72 3.86
N VAL A 114 16.92 -20.01 4.01
CA VAL A 114 15.58 -20.43 3.53
C VAL A 114 15.26 -19.86 2.15
N ARG A 115 15.80 -18.68 1.80
CA ARG A 115 15.53 -17.98 0.52
C ARG A 115 15.65 -18.88 -0.72
N PRO A 116 16.70 -19.72 -0.89
CA PRO A 116 16.81 -20.56 -2.08
C PRO A 116 15.65 -21.57 -2.22
N TYR A 117 15.10 -22.07 -1.11
CA TYR A 117 13.96 -22.99 -1.11
C TYR A 117 12.63 -22.25 -1.37
N ALA A 118 12.48 -21.02 -0.84
CA ALA A 118 11.33 -20.16 -1.13
C ALA A 118 11.27 -19.73 -2.61
N LEU A 119 12.42 -19.37 -3.20
CA LEU A 119 12.56 -19.08 -4.63
C LEU A 119 12.38 -20.34 -5.49
N LEU A 120 12.84 -21.51 -5.03
CA LEU A 120 12.58 -22.80 -5.69
C LEU A 120 11.08 -23.13 -5.70
N ALA A 121 10.35 -22.86 -4.62
CA ALA A 121 8.90 -22.99 -4.54
C ALA A 121 8.11 -21.86 -5.24
N ARG A 122 8.79 -20.81 -5.74
CA ARG A 122 8.22 -19.59 -6.35
C ARG A 122 7.30 -18.78 -5.44
N LEU A 123 7.62 -18.71 -4.15
CA LEU A 123 6.88 -17.90 -3.16
C LEU A 123 6.98 -16.39 -3.45
N ASP A 124 8.03 -15.95 -4.13
CA ASP A 124 8.19 -14.60 -4.70
C ASP A 124 7.13 -14.25 -5.76
N LYS A 125 6.55 -15.24 -6.45
CA LYS A 125 5.65 -15.08 -7.59
C LYS A 125 4.34 -15.87 -7.40
N PRO A 126 3.47 -15.49 -6.44
CA PRO A 126 2.29 -16.25 -6.02
C PRO A 126 1.19 -16.39 -7.07
N ILE A 127 1.30 -15.75 -8.25
CA ILE A 127 0.33 -15.82 -9.35
C ILE A 127 0.02 -17.28 -9.74
N GLY A 128 1.03 -18.16 -9.72
CA GLY A 128 0.89 -19.58 -10.02
C GLY A 128 0.16 -20.38 -8.94
N THR A 129 0.36 -20.03 -7.67
CA THR A 129 -0.39 -20.61 -6.54
C THR A 129 -1.87 -20.28 -6.64
N TRP A 130 -2.19 -19.02 -6.95
CA TRP A 130 -3.57 -18.60 -7.20
C TRP A 130 -4.20 -19.36 -8.38
N LEU A 131 -3.47 -19.57 -9.47
CA LEU A 131 -3.98 -20.34 -10.62
C LEU A 131 -4.37 -21.78 -10.26
N LEU A 132 -3.65 -22.42 -9.33
CA LEU A 132 -3.97 -23.76 -8.84
C LEU A 132 -5.11 -23.75 -7.78
N ALA A 133 -5.22 -22.68 -6.98
CA ALA A 133 -6.25 -22.54 -5.96
C ALA A 133 -7.65 -22.19 -6.52
N TRP A 134 -7.74 -21.43 -7.62
CA TRP A 134 -9.03 -20.95 -8.13
C TRP A 134 -9.99 -22.04 -8.62
N PRO A 135 -9.57 -23.05 -9.42
CA PRO A 135 -10.43 -24.16 -9.81
C PRO A 135 -11.02 -24.92 -8.61
N CYS A 136 -10.21 -25.12 -7.56
CA CYS A 136 -10.65 -25.69 -6.28
C CYS A 136 -11.74 -24.83 -5.64
N GLY A 137 -11.49 -23.52 -5.50
CA GLY A 137 -12.41 -22.59 -4.85
C GLY A 137 -13.74 -22.42 -5.58
N TRP A 138 -13.74 -22.35 -6.92
CA TRP A 138 -14.96 -22.32 -7.72
C TRP A 138 -15.80 -23.59 -7.48
N SER A 139 -15.15 -24.76 -7.58
CA SER A 139 -15.80 -26.06 -7.44
C SER A 139 -16.38 -26.31 -6.05
N ILE A 140 -15.62 -26.02 -4.98
CA ILE A 140 -16.09 -26.06 -3.57
C ILE A 140 -17.30 -25.13 -3.38
N THR A 141 -17.30 -23.95 -4.02
CA THR A 141 -18.40 -22.98 -3.90
C THR A 141 -19.66 -23.41 -4.65
N MET A 142 -19.52 -24.02 -5.82
CA MET A 142 -20.66 -24.57 -6.58
C MET A 142 -21.21 -25.85 -5.94
N ALA A 143 -20.35 -26.64 -5.27
CA ALA A 143 -20.75 -27.81 -4.49
C ALA A 143 -21.45 -27.46 -3.17
N ALA A 144 -21.21 -26.27 -2.60
CA ALA A 144 -21.84 -25.82 -1.36
C ALA A 144 -23.37 -25.79 -1.47
N THR A 145 -24.04 -26.27 -0.41
CA THR A 145 -25.51 -26.35 -0.33
C THR A 145 -26.15 -24.96 -0.48
N PRO A 146 -27.19 -24.80 -1.35
CA PRO A 146 -27.93 -23.55 -1.47
C PRO A 146 -28.42 -23.03 -0.11
N GLY A 147 -27.98 -21.83 0.27
CA GLY A 147 -28.21 -21.23 1.59
C GLY A 147 -26.93 -21.01 2.41
N ASN A 148 -25.95 -21.89 2.29
CA ASN A 148 -24.78 -21.94 3.20
C ASN A 148 -23.50 -21.40 2.55
N LEU A 149 -22.67 -20.70 3.32
CA LEU A 149 -21.32 -20.32 2.84
C LEU A 149 -20.48 -21.57 2.54
N PRO A 150 -19.56 -21.52 1.54
CA PRO A 150 -18.65 -22.64 1.26
C PRO A 150 -17.76 -22.96 2.46
N ASP A 151 -17.50 -24.25 2.68
CA ASP A 151 -16.75 -24.74 3.83
C ASP A 151 -15.35 -24.09 3.91
N ILE A 152 -15.15 -23.32 4.99
CA ILE A 152 -13.93 -22.57 5.27
C ILE A 152 -12.75 -23.52 5.50
N LYS A 153 -12.97 -24.71 6.10
CA LYS A 153 -11.95 -25.75 6.28
C LYS A 153 -11.50 -26.28 4.93
N MET A 154 -12.43 -26.59 4.02
CA MET A 154 -12.07 -27.05 2.66
C MET A 154 -11.36 -25.93 1.88
N LEU A 155 -11.84 -24.70 1.92
CA LEU A 155 -11.17 -23.56 1.27
C LEU A 155 -9.75 -23.33 1.83
N ALA A 156 -9.52 -23.53 3.13
CA ALA A 156 -8.20 -23.44 3.75
C ALA A 156 -7.29 -24.62 3.34
N LEU A 157 -7.77 -25.86 3.43
CA LEU A 157 -7.02 -27.06 3.05
C LEU A 157 -6.58 -27.03 1.59
N PHE A 158 -7.47 -26.67 0.66
CA PHE A 158 -7.13 -26.53 -0.75
C PHE A 158 -6.26 -25.29 -1.02
N GLY A 159 -6.36 -24.22 -0.23
CA GLY A 159 -5.46 -23.06 -0.29
C GLY A 159 -4.01 -23.44 0.09
N CYS A 160 -3.83 -24.11 1.24
CA CYS A 160 -2.54 -24.63 1.67
C CYS A 160 -2.00 -25.70 0.70
N GLY A 161 -2.87 -26.60 0.23
CA GLY A 161 -2.56 -27.60 -0.79
C GLY A 161 -2.06 -26.97 -2.10
N ALA A 162 -2.66 -25.88 -2.55
CA ALA A 162 -2.21 -25.15 -3.73
C ALA A 162 -0.82 -24.51 -3.55
N VAL A 163 -0.47 -24.01 -2.36
CA VAL A 163 0.91 -23.53 -2.05
C VAL A 163 1.91 -24.68 -2.19
N LEU A 164 1.64 -25.81 -1.53
CA LEU A 164 2.53 -26.96 -1.47
C LEU A 164 2.69 -27.64 -2.83
N LEU A 165 1.59 -27.91 -3.54
CA LEU A 165 1.61 -28.54 -4.86
C LEU A 165 2.21 -27.63 -5.93
N ARG A 166 2.00 -26.30 -5.85
CA ARG A 166 2.69 -25.35 -6.72
C ARG A 166 4.20 -25.42 -6.51
N GLY A 167 4.65 -25.41 -5.25
CA GLY A 167 6.07 -25.50 -4.89
C GLY A 167 6.71 -26.84 -5.28
N ALA A 168 5.99 -27.95 -5.12
CA ALA A 168 6.41 -29.27 -5.57
C ALA A 168 6.55 -29.33 -7.10
N GLY A 169 5.56 -28.82 -7.84
CA GLY A 169 5.60 -28.72 -9.30
C GLY A 169 6.76 -27.86 -9.80
N CYS A 170 7.05 -26.73 -9.15
CA CYS A 170 8.25 -25.93 -9.44
C CYS A 170 9.53 -26.73 -9.21
N THR A 171 9.62 -27.47 -8.11
CA THR A 171 10.81 -28.24 -7.75
C THR A 171 11.06 -29.40 -8.72
N VAL A 172 10.02 -30.14 -9.12
CA VAL A 172 10.13 -31.18 -10.16
C VAL A 172 10.55 -30.59 -11.50
N ASN A 173 9.99 -29.44 -11.88
CA ASN A 173 10.35 -28.76 -13.13
C ASN A 173 11.83 -28.34 -13.13
N ASP A 174 12.28 -27.59 -12.12
CA ASP A 174 13.67 -27.10 -12.01
C ASP A 174 14.69 -28.26 -11.89
N LEU A 175 14.29 -29.41 -11.34
CA LEU A 175 15.13 -30.62 -11.31
C LEU A 175 15.28 -31.30 -12.69
N LEU A 176 14.21 -31.37 -13.49
CA LEU A 176 14.22 -32.04 -14.80
C LEU A 176 14.73 -31.15 -15.94
N ASP A 177 14.51 -29.84 -15.83
CA ASP A 177 14.82 -28.84 -16.85
C ASP A 177 16.11 -28.05 -16.61
N ARG A 178 16.88 -28.35 -15.56
CA ARG A 178 18.18 -27.71 -15.24
C ARG A 178 19.05 -27.40 -16.47
N ASP A 179 19.24 -28.40 -17.34
CA ASP A 179 20.09 -28.32 -18.54
C ASP A 179 19.52 -27.42 -19.67
N ILE A 180 18.23 -27.06 -19.57
CA ILE A 180 17.52 -26.09 -20.43
C ILE A 180 17.47 -24.73 -19.73
N ASP A 181 17.14 -24.68 -18.44
CA ASP A 181 16.99 -23.44 -17.68
C ASP A 181 18.29 -22.62 -17.65
N ILE A 182 19.46 -23.26 -17.63
CA ILE A 182 20.79 -22.63 -17.75
C ILE A 182 20.94 -21.86 -19.08
N LYS A 183 20.26 -22.28 -20.16
CA LYS A 183 20.40 -21.74 -21.52
C LYS A 183 19.39 -20.64 -21.85
N VAL A 184 18.45 -20.36 -20.96
CA VAL A 184 17.36 -19.38 -21.18
C VAL A 184 17.54 -18.22 -20.21
N GLU A 185 17.59 -17.00 -20.75
CA GLU A 185 18.01 -15.77 -20.04
C GLU A 185 17.20 -15.52 -18.76
N ARG A 186 15.88 -15.75 -18.83
CA ARG A 186 14.91 -15.59 -17.75
C ARG A 186 15.07 -16.60 -16.61
N THR A 187 15.77 -17.71 -16.83
CA THR A 187 15.73 -18.90 -15.95
C THR A 187 17.10 -19.38 -15.48
N LYS A 188 18.20 -18.90 -16.05
CA LYS A 188 19.57 -19.28 -15.67
C LYS A 188 19.87 -19.05 -14.17
N TYR A 189 19.22 -18.05 -13.56
CA TYR A 189 19.33 -17.73 -12.14
C TYR A 189 18.45 -18.57 -11.18
N ARG A 190 17.68 -19.57 -11.67
CA ARG A 190 16.89 -20.46 -10.80
C ARG A 190 17.82 -21.25 -9.85
N PRO A 191 17.46 -21.48 -8.57
CA PRO A 191 18.37 -22.04 -7.55
C PRO A 191 19.11 -23.35 -7.92
N ILE A 192 18.49 -24.22 -8.72
CA ILE A 192 19.10 -25.50 -9.17
C ILE A 192 19.91 -25.33 -10.46
N ALA A 193 19.56 -24.35 -11.30
CA ALA A 193 20.28 -24.00 -12.53
C ALA A 193 21.61 -23.30 -12.20
N CYS A 194 21.56 -22.24 -11.37
CA CYS A 194 22.74 -21.50 -10.91
C CYS A 194 23.56 -22.21 -9.82
N GLY A 195 23.15 -23.39 -9.37
CA GLY A 195 23.91 -24.25 -8.44
C GLY A 195 23.79 -23.92 -6.95
N VAL A 196 23.10 -22.84 -6.57
CA VAL A 196 22.85 -22.44 -5.17
C VAL A 196 22.17 -23.55 -4.35
N LEU A 197 21.33 -24.37 -4.98
CA LEU A 197 20.82 -25.62 -4.41
C LEU A 197 21.28 -26.84 -5.24
N THR A 198 21.92 -27.79 -4.55
CA THR A 198 22.22 -29.10 -5.15
C THR A 198 20.92 -29.86 -5.48
N PRO A 199 20.88 -30.69 -6.54
CA PRO A 199 19.70 -31.50 -6.87
C PRO A 199 19.23 -32.43 -5.73
N PHE A 200 20.14 -32.88 -4.87
CA PHE A 200 19.79 -33.69 -3.69
C PHE A 200 19.01 -32.89 -2.63
N ARG A 201 19.42 -31.64 -2.34
CA ARG A 201 18.66 -30.73 -1.47
C ARG A 201 17.28 -30.41 -2.05
N GLY A 202 17.19 -30.20 -3.37
CA GLY A 202 15.92 -30.05 -4.09
C GLY A 202 15.01 -31.29 -3.96
N LEU A 203 15.58 -32.50 -4.08
CA LEU A 203 14.84 -33.76 -3.93
C LEU A 203 14.34 -33.96 -2.47
N CYS A 204 15.11 -33.58 -1.47
CA CYS A 204 14.68 -33.61 -0.06
C CYS A 204 13.54 -32.62 0.20
N PHE A 205 13.63 -31.40 -0.34
CA PHE A 205 12.58 -30.39 -0.23
C PHE A 205 11.29 -30.80 -0.94
N LEU A 206 11.39 -31.43 -2.12
CA LEU A 206 10.25 -32.05 -2.79
C LEU A 206 9.61 -33.15 -1.93
N GLY A 207 10.42 -33.99 -1.28
CA GLY A 207 9.92 -35.00 -0.34
C GLY A 207 9.11 -34.39 0.81
N PHE A 208 9.64 -33.33 1.43
CA PHE A 208 8.94 -32.57 2.48
C PHE A 208 7.61 -31.95 1.98
N GLN A 209 7.61 -31.30 0.81
CA GLN A 209 6.40 -30.74 0.21
C GLN A 209 5.33 -31.81 -0.08
N LEU A 210 5.74 -32.99 -0.57
CA LEU A 210 4.83 -34.11 -0.84
C LEU A 210 4.31 -34.77 0.44
N LEU A 211 5.09 -34.84 1.52
CA LEU A 211 4.63 -35.32 2.83
C LEU A 211 3.57 -34.39 3.45
N LEU A 212 3.79 -33.06 3.39
CA LEU A 212 2.76 -32.09 3.81
C LEU A 212 1.51 -32.14 2.91
N GLY A 213 1.69 -32.31 1.60
CA GLY A 213 0.59 -32.49 0.65
C GLY A 213 -0.23 -33.77 0.92
N LEU A 214 0.43 -34.87 1.30
CA LEU A 214 -0.21 -36.10 1.74
C LEU A 214 -1.00 -35.90 3.04
N GLY A 215 -0.44 -35.14 4.00
CA GLY A 215 -1.14 -34.77 5.24
C GLY A 215 -2.42 -33.96 5.01
N ILE A 216 -2.52 -33.20 3.90
CA ILE A 216 -3.76 -32.55 3.47
C ILE A 216 -4.68 -33.55 2.75
N LEU A 217 -4.15 -34.37 1.84
CA LEU A 217 -4.93 -35.36 1.07
C LEU A 217 -5.65 -36.38 1.98
N LEU A 218 -4.99 -36.82 3.05
CA LEU A 218 -5.57 -37.76 4.03
C LEU A 218 -6.74 -37.15 4.84
N GLN A 219 -6.86 -35.82 4.92
CA GLN A 219 -8.00 -35.15 5.56
C GLN A 219 -9.24 -35.05 4.68
N LEU A 220 -9.14 -35.40 3.40
CA LEU A 220 -10.28 -35.50 2.48
C LEU A 220 -10.93 -36.89 2.55
N ASN A 221 -12.14 -37.03 2.02
CA ASN A 221 -12.85 -38.30 1.91
C ASN A 221 -12.19 -39.30 0.95
N ASN A 222 -12.61 -40.57 1.00
CA ASN A 222 -12.00 -41.66 0.24
C ASN A 222 -12.01 -41.44 -1.28
N TYR A 223 -13.09 -40.90 -1.83
CA TYR A 223 -13.19 -40.61 -3.26
C TYR A 223 -12.16 -39.53 -3.67
N SER A 224 -12.06 -38.45 -2.89
CA SER A 224 -11.06 -37.39 -3.06
C SER A 224 -9.62 -37.85 -2.83
N ARG A 225 -9.36 -38.80 -1.91
CA ARG A 225 -8.03 -39.39 -1.73
C ARG A 225 -7.54 -40.04 -3.03
N ILE A 226 -8.39 -40.86 -3.66
CA ILE A 226 -8.09 -41.56 -4.92
C ILE A 226 -7.97 -40.58 -6.08
N LEU A 227 -8.94 -39.66 -6.23
CA LEU A 227 -8.96 -38.65 -7.29
C LEU A 227 -7.80 -37.64 -7.18
N GLY A 228 -7.35 -37.32 -5.96
CA GLY A 228 -6.17 -36.49 -5.73
C GLY A 228 -4.88 -37.24 -6.04
N ALA A 229 -4.77 -38.52 -5.64
CA ALA A 229 -3.61 -39.36 -5.94
C ALA A 229 -3.41 -39.58 -7.45
N SER A 230 -4.48 -39.75 -8.22
CA SER A 230 -4.38 -39.92 -9.69
C SER A 230 -3.87 -38.67 -10.41
N SER A 231 -4.07 -37.47 -9.85
CA SER A 231 -3.51 -36.22 -10.42
C SER A 231 -1.98 -36.21 -10.49
N LEU A 232 -1.30 -36.97 -9.61
CA LEU A 232 0.15 -37.03 -9.56
C LEU A 232 0.76 -37.53 -10.88
N LEU A 233 0.05 -38.38 -11.62
CA LEU A 233 0.46 -38.86 -12.94
C LEU A 233 0.67 -37.69 -13.93
N LEU A 234 -0.23 -36.70 -13.92
CA LEU A 234 -0.12 -35.49 -14.74
C LEU A 234 0.96 -34.53 -14.20
N VAL A 235 1.03 -34.35 -12.89
CA VAL A 235 2.00 -33.44 -12.25
C VAL A 235 3.45 -33.86 -12.52
N PHE A 236 3.76 -35.16 -12.44
CA PHE A 236 5.12 -35.66 -12.68
C PHE A 236 5.51 -35.74 -14.15
N SER A 237 4.55 -35.94 -15.07
CA SER A 237 4.83 -36.06 -16.51
C SER A 237 4.84 -34.71 -17.23
N TYR A 238 4.14 -33.69 -16.72
CA TYR A 238 4.01 -32.36 -17.34
C TYR A 238 5.35 -31.74 -17.81
N PRO A 239 6.45 -31.71 -17.03
CA PRO A 239 7.71 -31.09 -17.47
C PRO A 239 8.35 -31.77 -18.69
N LEU A 240 7.99 -33.04 -18.97
CA LEU A 240 8.46 -33.77 -20.15
C LEU A 240 7.69 -33.35 -21.42
N MET A 241 6.47 -32.81 -21.30
CA MET A 241 5.58 -32.55 -22.43
C MET A 241 6.17 -31.56 -23.44
N LYS A 242 6.90 -30.55 -22.99
CA LYS A 242 7.57 -29.55 -23.87
C LYS A 242 8.67 -30.13 -24.77
N ARG A 243 9.08 -31.38 -24.53
CA ARG A 243 10.04 -32.15 -25.34
C ARG A 243 9.32 -33.06 -26.32
N LEU A 244 8.16 -33.59 -25.92
CA LEU A 244 7.36 -34.54 -26.70
C LEU A 244 6.44 -33.82 -27.69
N THR A 245 5.58 -32.92 -27.22
CA THR A 245 4.47 -32.30 -27.96
C THR A 245 4.58 -30.78 -28.06
N PHE A 246 3.94 -30.20 -29.07
CA PHE A 246 3.71 -28.75 -29.21
C PHE A 246 2.52 -28.23 -28.36
N TRP A 247 1.92 -29.07 -27.53
CA TRP A 247 0.80 -28.72 -26.66
C TRP A 247 1.07 -28.85 -25.14
N PRO A 248 2.26 -28.47 -24.60
CA PRO A 248 2.46 -28.53 -23.15
C PRO A 248 1.50 -27.61 -22.39
N GLN A 249 1.01 -26.52 -23.01
CA GLN A 249 -0.05 -25.66 -22.48
C GLN A 249 -1.38 -26.40 -22.24
N ALA A 250 -1.75 -27.35 -23.11
CA ALA A 250 -2.96 -28.17 -22.92
C ALA A 250 -2.79 -29.11 -21.73
N TYR A 251 -1.62 -29.74 -21.62
CA TYR A 251 -1.29 -30.66 -20.52
C TYR A 251 -1.15 -29.93 -19.18
N LEU A 252 -0.61 -28.71 -19.19
CA LEU A 252 -0.65 -27.79 -18.05
C LEU A 252 -2.09 -27.49 -17.65
N GLY A 253 -2.97 -27.22 -18.62
CA GLY A 253 -4.40 -27.03 -18.40
C GLY A 253 -5.04 -28.21 -17.65
N LEU A 254 -4.83 -29.44 -18.11
CA LEU A 254 -5.31 -30.64 -17.42
C LEU A 254 -4.76 -30.74 -15.99
N THR A 255 -3.47 -30.46 -15.82
CA THR A 255 -2.76 -30.57 -14.53
C THR A 255 -3.24 -29.52 -13.51
N PHE A 256 -3.29 -28.24 -13.89
CA PHE A 256 -3.60 -27.12 -12.98
C PHE A 256 -5.08 -27.02 -12.63
N ASN A 257 -5.97 -27.49 -13.50
CA ASN A 257 -7.41 -27.37 -13.29
C ASN A 257 -8.02 -28.62 -12.65
N TRP A 258 -7.23 -29.65 -12.32
CA TRP A 258 -7.69 -30.86 -11.60
C TRP A 258 -8.41 -30.54 -10.28
N GLY A 259 -8.08 -29.40 -9.67
CA GLY A 259 -8.81 -28.83 -8.53
C GLY A 259 -10.32 -28.63 -8.77
N ALA A 260 -10.76 -28.42 -10.01
CA ALA A 260 -12.17 -28.36 -10.37
C ALA A 260 -12.89 -29.71 -10.15
N LEU A 261 -12.20 -30.82 -10.39
CA LEU A 261 -12.73 -32.16 -10.09
C LEU A 261 -12.68 -32.43 -8.57
N LEU A 262 -11.50 -32.21 -7.98
CA LEU A 262 -11.21 -32.58 -6.60
C LEU A 262 -11.98 -31.73 -5.56
N GLY A 263 -12.26 -30.46 -5.86
CA GLY A 263 -13.02 -29.55 -4.99
C GLY A 263 -14.50 -29.95 -4.83
N TRP A 264 -15.14 -30.44 -5.90
CA TRP A 264 -16.51 -30.95 -5.85
C TRP A 264 -16.56 -32.26 -5.07
N ALA A 265 -15.65 -33.18 -5.40
CA ALA A 265 -15.49 -34.46 -4.72
C ALA A 265 -15.28 -34.32 -3.20
N ALA A 266 -14.55 -33.30 -2.75
CA ALA A 266 -14.33 -33.04 -1.32
C ALA A 266 -15.59 -32.60 -0.55
N VAL A 267 -16.62 -32.11 -1.24
CA VAL A 267 -17.88 -31.61 -0.65
C VAL A 267 -19.08 -32.53 -0.94
N LYS A 268 -19.03 -33.35 -2.00
CA LYS A 268 -20.13 -34.20 -2.46
C LYS A 268 -19.82 -35.70 -2.54
N GLU A 269 -18.59 -36.10 -2.19
CA GLU A 269 -18.12 -37.50 -2.13
C GLU A 269 -18.22 -38.29 -3.45
N GLY A 270 -18.41 -37.57 -4.57
CA GLY A 270 -18.49 -38.08 -5.93
C GLY A 270 -18.32 -36.94 -6.94
N LEU A 271 -18.69 -37.14 -8.20
CA LEU A 271 -18.70 -36.10 -9.24
C LEU A 271 -20.08 -35.99 -9.90
N ASP A 272 -20.52 -34.77 -10.17
CA ASP A 272 -21.58 -34.49 -11.14
C ASP A 272 -20.92 -34.20 -12.51
N PRO A 273 -21.03 -35.08 -13.52
CA PRO A 273 -20.36 -34.85 -14.80
C PRO A 273 -20.90 -33.64 -15.57
N ALA A 274 -22.20 -33.33 -15.44
CA ALA A 274 -22.85 -32.25 -16.16
C ALA A 274 -22.43 -30.87 -15.64
N ILE A 275 -22.14 -30.74 -14.34
CA ILE A 275 -21.62 -29.51 -13.73
C ILE A 275 -20.09 -29.45 -13.85
N VAL A 276 -19.39 -30.53 -13.49
CA VAL A 276 -17.96 -30.49 -13.17
C VAL A 276 -17.06 -30.66 -14.40
N LEU A 277 -17.47 -31.43 -15.42
CA LEU A 277 -16.67 -31.55 -16.65
C LEU A 277 -16.62 -30.25 -17.45
N PRO A 278 -17.71 -29.47 -17.62
CA PRO A 278 -17.63 -28.13 -18.18
C PRO A 278 -16.78 -27.18 -17.32
N LEU A 279 -16.88 -27.21 -15.98
CA LEU A 279 -16.03 -26.38 -15.11
C LEU A 279 -14.54 -26.65 -15.32
N TYR A 280 -14.16 -27.93 -15.42
CA TYR A 280 -12.79 -28.35 -15.72
C TYR A 280 -12.36 -27.95 -17.13
N GLY A 281 -13.21 -28.20 -18.14
CA GLY A 281 -12.96 -27.79 -19.53
C GLY A 281 -12.75 -26.29 -19.69
N ALA A 282 -13.54 -25.46 -18.98
CA ALA A 282 -13.35 -24.02 -18.95
C ALA A 282 -11.96 -23.62 -18.41
N GLY A 283 -11.51 -24.24 -17.31
CA GLY A 283 -10.19 -24.03 -16.74
C GLY A 283 -9.05 -24.42 -17.69
N VAL A 284 -9.19 -25.56 -18.39
CA VAL A 284 -8.24 -26.02 -19.42
C VAL A 284 -8.19 -25.02 -20.59
N CYS A 285 -9.33 -24.58 -21.11
CA CYS A 285 -9.40 -23.58 -22.18
C CYS A 285 -8.83 -22.22 -21.74
N TRP A 286 -9.11 -21.77 -20.52
CA TRP A 286 -8.51 -20.54 -19.97
C TRP A 286 -6.99 -20.64 -19.83
N THR A 287 -6.47 -21.82 -19.46
CA THR A 287 -5.03 -22.08 -19.39
C THR A 287 -4.39 -22.05 -20.77
N LEU A 288 -5.06 -22.59 -21.80
CA LEU A 288 -4.64 -22.45 -23.19
C LEU A 288 -4.62 -20.98 -23.65
N VAL A 289 -5.47 -20.09 -23.12
CA VAL A 289 -5.38 -18.64 -23.37
C VAL A 289 -4.17 -18.03 -22.66
N TYR A 290 -4.11 -18.08 -21.31
CA TYR A 290 -3.11 -17.30 -20.58
C TYR A 290 -1.70 -17.86 -20.71
N ASP A 291 -1.51 -19.18 -20.81
CA ASP A 291 -0.18 -19.79 -20.89
C ASP A 291 0.38 -19.76 -22.31
N THR A 292 -0.47 -19.72 -23.34
CA THR A 292 -0.01 -19.40 -24.71
C THR A 292 0.44 -17.95 -24.83
N ILE A 293 -0.27 -16.99 -24.20
CA ILE A 293 0.21 -15.59 -24.08
C ILE A 293 1.54 -15.55 -23.30
N TYR A 294 1.64 -16.32 -22.21
CA TYR A 294 2.86 -16.37 -21.40
C TYR A 294 4.06 -16.90 -22.20
N ALA A 295 3.87 -17.98 -22.96
CA ALA A 295 4.91 -18.65 -23.75
C ALA A 295 5.50 -17.77 -24.88
N HIS A 296 4.78 -16.76 -25.38
CA HIS A 296 5.36 -15.80 -26.33
C HIS A 296 6.53 -14.98 -25.74
N GLN A 297 6.70 -14.94 -24.41
CA GLN A 297 7.89 -14.35 -23.80
C GLN A 297 9.17 -15.16 -24.07
N ASP A 298 9.13 -16.49 -24.05
CA ASP A 298 10.34 -17.32 -24.16
C ASP A 298 10.59 -17.84 -25.59
N LYS A 299 9.64 -17.59 -26.51
CA LYS A 299 9.57 -18.12 -27.88
C LYS A 299 10.89 -18.17 -28.66
N GLU A 300 11.67 -17.09 -28.67
CA GLU A 300 12.95 -17.05 -29.41
C GLU A 300 13.99 -18.00 -28.81
N ASP A 301 14.02 -18.13 -27.49
CA ASP A 301 14.98 -18.95 -26.76
C ASP A 301 14.53 -20.42 -26.72
N ASP A 302 13.21 -20.66 -26.62
CA ASP A 302 12.58 -21.95 -26.88
C ASP A 302 12.98 -22.50 -28.26
N GLN A 303 12.92 -21.65 -29.31
CA GLN A 303 13.29 -22.04 -30.68
C GLN A 303 14.79 -22.39 -30.80
N LYS A 304 15.69 -21.62 -30.17
CA LYS A 304 17.14 -21.89 -30.14
C LYS A 304 17.49 -23.19 -29.39
N VAL A 305 16.70 -23.56 -28.37
CA VAL A 305 16.95 -24.74 -27.50
C VAL A 305 16.13 -25.97 -27.92
N GLY A 306 15.28 -25.86 -28.95
CA GLY A 306 14.45 -26.96 -29.47
C GLY A 306 13.25 -27.33 -28.58
N VAL A 307 12.78 -26.39 -27.76
CA VAL A 307 11.62 -26.55 -26.89
C VAL A 307 10.34 -26.31 -27.70
N LYS A 308 9.33 -27.18 -27.51
CA LYS A 308 8.05 -27.11 -28.25
C LYS A 308 6.99 -26.41 -27.40
N SER A 309 6.26 -25.46 -27.98
CA SER A 309 5.17 -24.72 -27.33
C SER A 309 4.03 -24.33 -28.29
N THR A 310 2.86 -24.00 -27.76
CA THR A 310 1.73 -23.50 -28.58
C THR A 310 2.05 -22.14 -29.22
N ALA A 311 2.87 -21.31 -28.58
CA ALA A 311 3.34 -20.04 -29.12
C ALA A 311 4.15 -20.21 -30.42
N LEU A 312 4.96 -21.28 -30.51
CA LEU A 312 5.65 -21.68 -31.73
C LEU A 312 4.68 -22.31 -32.74
N ARG A 313 3.77 -23.21 -32.31
CA ARG A 313 2.83 -23.92 -33.20
C ARG A 313 1.81 -23.00 -33.88
N PHE A 314 1.29 -21.99 -33.17
CA PHE A 314 0.27 -21.09 -33.72
C PHE A 314 0.86 -19.91 -34.48
N GLY A 315 2.10 -19.49 -34.17
CA GLY A 315 2.77 -18.39 -34.85
C GLY A 315 1.92 -17.11 -34.90
N SER A 316 1.76 -16.54 -36.10
CA SER A 316 0.88 -15.39 -36.39
C SER A 316 -0.59 -15.64 -36.05
N PHE A 317 -1.08 -16.87 -36.18
CA PHE A 317 -2.48 -17.23 -35.91
C PHE A 317 -2.83 -17.33 -34.42
N THR A 318 -1.88 -17.05 -33.51
CA THR A 318 -2.09 -17.11 -32.05
C THR A 318 -3.40 -16.44 -31.60
N LYS A 319 -3.68 -15.22 -32.08
CA LYS A 319 -4.87 -14.47 -31.65
C LYS A 319 -6.19 -15.18 -32.00
N TYR A 320 -6.27 -15.87 -33.13
CA TYR A 320 -7.46 -16.65 -33.51
C TYR A 320 -7.63 -17.86 -32.58
N TRP A 321 -6.56 -18.63 -32.34
CA TRP A 321 -6.60 -19.79 -31.46
C TRP A 321 -7.00 -19.44 -30.01
N ILE A 322 -6.39 -18.41 -29.43
CA ILE A 322 -6.77 -17.97 -28.07
C ILE A 322 -8.15 -17.31 -28.02
N THR A 323 -8.66 -16.74 -29.12
CA THR A 323 -10.07 -16.30 -29.22
C THR A 323 -11.01 -17.52 -29.15
N GLY A 324 -10.73 -18.58 -29.90
CA GLY A 324 -11.49 -19.82 -29.85
C GLY A 324 -11.49 -20.46 -28.46
N PHE A 325 -10.33 -20.57 -27.80
CA PHE A 325 -10.26 -21.05 -26.42
C PHE A 325 -10.91 -20.09 -25.41
N GLY A 326 -10.92 -18.77 -25.67
CA GLY A 326 -11.64 -17.79 -24.87
C GLY A 326 -13.16 -17.99 -24.93
N ILE A 327 -13.71 -18.18 -26.13
CA ILE A 327 -15.14 -18.48 -26.35
C ILE A 327 -15.50 -19.82 -25.70
N ALA A 328 -14.68 -20.86 -25.90
CA ALA A 328 -14.89 -22.18 -25.30
C ALA A 328 -14.86 -22.12 -23.76
N CYS A 329 -13.99 -21.31 -23.15
CA CYS A 329 -13.96 -21.07 -21.72
C CYS A 329 -15.28 -20.48 -21.20
N ILE A 330 -15.74 -19.37 -21.78
CA ILE A 330 -16.98 -18.70 -21.36
C ILE A 330 -18.20 -19.59 -21.55
N SER A 331 -18.27 -20.32 -22.66
CA SER A 331 -19.39 -21.24 -22.96
C SER A 331 -19.45 -22.40 -21.96
N ASN A 332 -18.30 -22.95 -21.56
CA ASN A 332 -18.23 -24.02 -20.55
C ASN A 332 -18.54 -23.51 -19.13
N LEU A 333 -18.14 -22.27 -18.77
CA LEU A 333 -18.57 -21.62 -17.53
C LEU A 333 -20.09 -21.37 -17.51
N ALA A 334 -20.67 -20.93 -18.64
CA ALA A 334 -22.11 -20.76 -18.77
C ALA A 334 -22.86 -22.08 -18.56
N LEU A 335 -22.44 -23.14 -19.25
CA LEU A 335 -23.03 -24.47 -19.14
C LEU A 335 -22.93 -25.03 -17.71
N SER A 336 -21.75 -24.93 -17.08
CA SER A 336 -21.55 -25.34 -15.68
C SER A 336 -22.45 -24.56 -14.71
N GLY A 337 -22.59 -23.25 -14.92
CA GLY A 337 -23.43 -22.38 -14.09
C GLY A 337 -24.93 -22.63 -14.25
N CYS A 338 -25.40 -22.90 -15.48
CA CYS A 338 -26.77 -23.32 -15.74
C CYS A 338 -27.08 -24.67 -15.08
N ASN A 339 -26.21 -25.68 -15.28
CA ASN A 339 -26.41 -27.02 -14.74
C ASN A 339 -26.34 -27.05 -13.19
N ALA A 340 -25.64 -26.09 -12.57
CA ALA A 340 -25.58 -25.92 -11.12
C ALA A 340 -26.68 -25.01 -10.53
N GLU A 341 -27.69 -24.59 -11.31
CA GLU A 341 -28.73 -23.63 -10.89
C GLU A 341 -28.16 -22.35 -10.25
N LEU A 342 -27.13 -21.74 -10.84
CA LEU A 342 -26.56 -20.52 -10.28
C LEU A 342 -27.52 -19.33 -10.46
N ALA A 343 -27.71 -18.58 -9.37
CA ALA A 343 -28.63 -17.44 -9.34
C ALA A 343 -28.25 -16.34 -10.34
N TRP A 344 -29.24 -15.52 -10.72
CA TRP A 344 -29.10 -14.51 -11.79
C TRP A 344 -27.83 -13.63 -11.75
N PRO A 345 -27.25 -13.23 -10.59
CA PRO A 345 -26.03 -12.41 -10.57
C PRO A 345 -24.80 -13.10 -11.18
N PHE A 346 -24.82 -14.43 -11.33
CA PHE A 346 -23.73 -15.16 -11.98
C PHE A 346 -23.52 -14.72 -13.43
N TYR A 347 -24.60 -14.50 -14.19
CA TYR A 347 -24.53 -14.24 -15.62
C TYR A 347 -23.98 -12.83 -15.96
N PRO A 348 -24.38 -11.72 -15.28
CA PRO A 348 -23.72 -10.42 -15.45
C PRO A 348 -22.21 -10.45 -15.12
N PHE A 349 -21.80 -11.18 -14.08
CA PHE A 349 -20.37 -11.38 -13.79
C PHE A 349 -19.69 -12.21 -14.88
N LEU A 350 -20.32 -13.26 -15.41
CA LEU A 350 -19.76 -14.03 -16.53
C LEU A 350 -19.62 -13.18 -17.81
N VAL A 351 -20.57 -12.28 -18.10
CA VAL A 351 -20.47 -11.29 -19.19
C VAL A 351 -19.31 -10.31 -18.95
N ALA A 352 -19.13 -9.83 -17.72
CA ALA A 352 -17.98 -8.98 -17.37
C ALA A 352 -16.63 -9.72 -17.52
N ALA A 353 -16.57 -10.99 -17.13
CA ALA A 353 -15.40 -11.86 -17.32
C ALA A 353 -15.10 -12.10 -18.82
N ALA A 354 -16.13 -12.33 -19.63
CA ALA A 354 -16.02 -12.47 -21.09
C ALA A 354 -15.53 -11.17 -21.73
N GLY A 355 -16.06 -10.02 -21.34
CA GLY A 355 -15.61 -8.70 -21.80
C GLY A 355 -14.15 -8.41 -21.44
N GLN A 356 -13.71 -8.78 -20.23
CA GLN A 356 -12.31 -8.66 -19.84
C GLN A 356 -11.40 -9.61 -20.66
N LEU A 357 -11.82 -10.85 -20.86
CA LEU A 357 -11.07 -11.86 -21.62
C LEU A 357 -10.92 -11.45 -23.08
N GLY A 358 -11.99 -10.95 -23.70
CA GLY A 358 -11.99 -10.34 -25.03
C GLY A 358 -11.06 -9.13 -25.11
N TRP A 359 -11.13 -8.19 -24.16
CA TRP A 359 -10.20 -7.07 -24.09
C TRP A 359 -8.74 -7.53 -24.00
N GLN A 360 -8.44 -8.53 -23.18
CA GLN A 360 -7.09 -9.07 -23.02
C GLN A 360 -6.57 -9.69 -24.33
N ILE A 361 -7.38 -10.47 -25.04
CA ILE A 361 -7.02 -11.14 -26.30
C ILE A 361 -6.87 -10.14 -27.45
N LEU A 362 -7.77 -9.16 -27.56
CA LEU A 362 -7.69 -8.12 -28.59
C LEU A 362 -6.45 -7.24 -28.40
N THR A 363 -6.21 -6.78 -27.16
CA THR A 363 -5.22 -5.73 -26.85
C THR A 363 -3.85 -6.23 -26.38
N VAL A 364 -3.59 -7.55 -26.37
CA VAL A 364 -2.24 -8.08 -26.14
C VAL A 364 -1.37 -7.93 -27.38
N ASP A 365 -0.13 -7.49 -27.20
CA ASP A 365 0.91 -7.60 -28.22
C ASP A 365 1.75 -8.86 -27.96
N VAL A 366 1.62 -9.84 -28.87
CA VAL A 366 2.34 -11.13 -28.80
C VAL A 366 3.79 -11.05 -29.28
N SER A 367 4.23 -9.93 -29.85
CA SER A 367 5.64 -9.67 -30.15
C SER A 367 6.37 -9.06 -28.96
N ASN A 368 5.64 -8.46 -28.02
CA ASN A 368 6.22 -7.68 -26.93
C ASN A 368 6.28 -8.47 -25.60
N ARG A 369 7.50 -8.89 -25.22
CA ARG A 369 7.81 -9.56 -23.94
C ARG A 369 7.16 -8.84 -22.73
N ALA A 370 7.27 -7.51 -22.67
CA ALA A 370 6.78 -6.72 -21.54
C ALA A 370 5.25 -6.61 -21.50
N ASP A 371 4.56 -6.49 -22.65
CA ASP A 371 3.09 -6.51 -22.66
C ASP A 371 2.53 -7.89 -22.31
N CYS A 372 3.09 -8.98 -22.85
CA CYS A 372 2.69 -10.34 -22.49
C CYS A 372 2.77 -10.57 -20.96
N ASN A 373 3.87 -10.16 -20.33
CA ASN A 373 4.03 -10.22 -18.87
C ASN A 373 3.01 -9.32 -18.13
N ARG A 374 2.80 -8.09 -18.61
CA ARG A 374 1.86 -7.09 -18.04
C ARG A 374 0.40 -7.56 -18.12
N LYS A 375 0.00 -8.21 -19.21
CA LYS A 375 -1.35 -8.78 -19.39
C LYS A 375 -1.56 -9.98 -18.47
N MET A 376 -0.56 -10.85 -18.33
CA MET A 376 -0.57 -12.00 -17.42
C MET A 376 -0.60 -11.57 -15.93
N SER A 377 0.07 -10.47 -15.59
CA SER A 377 0.08 -9.91 -14.23
C SER A 377 -1.25 -9.24 -13.84
N LYS A 378 -2.03 -8.71 -14.79
CA LYS A 378 -3.30 -7.98 -14.55
C LYS A 378 -4.58 -8.81 -14.72
N VAL A 379 -4.51 -10.15 -14.54
CA VAL A 379 -5.65 -11.07 -14.77
C VAL A 379 -6.70 -11.01 -13.65
N CYS A 380 -7.54 -9.97 -13.68
CA CYS A 380 -8.69 -9.76 -12.79
C CYS A 380 -9.81 -10.84 -12.91
N PHE A 381 -9.81 -11.62 -13.99
CA PHE A 381 -10.77 -12.71 -14.30
C PHE A 381 -11.01 -13.65 -13.10
N LYS A 382 -9.95 -13.85 -12.31
CA LYS A 382 -9.90 -14.64 -11.07
C LYS A 382 -10.91 -14.19 -10.00
N GLN A 383 -11.11 -12.88 -9.82
CA GLN A 383 -12.04 -12.34 -8.82
C GLN A 383 -13.49 -12.43 -9.29
N VAL A 384 -13.75 -12.20 -10.58
CA VAL A 384 -15.10 -12.14 -11.14
C VAL A 384 -15.85 -13.48 -10.98
N VAL A 385 -15.18 -14.60 -11.25
CA VAL A 385 -15.78 -15.95 -11.10
C VAL A 385 -15.92 -16.39 -9.63
N ARG A 386 -15.09 -15.85 -8.70
CA ARG A 386 -15.27 -16.13 -7.26
C ARG A 386 -16.53 -15.44 -6.72
N SER A 387 -16.69 -14.14 -7.00
CA SER A 387 -17.81 -13.35 -6.49
C SER A 387 -19.16 -13.89 -6.97
N SER A 388 -19.24 -14.36 -8.22
CA SER A 388 -20.47 -14.90 -8.79
C SER A 388 -20.93 -16.22 -8.16
N CYS A 389 -20.02 -17.15 -7.89
CA CYS A 389 -20.39 -18.45 -7.31
C CYS A 389 -20.89 -18.32 -5.86
N ILE A 390 -20.31 -17.43 -5.06
CA ILE A 390 -20.70 -17.21 -3.65
C ILE A 390 -22.15 -16.70 -3.55
N GLN A 391 -22.63 -15.96 -4.56
CA GLN A 391 -23.96 -15.34 -4.56
C GLN A 391 -25.12 -16.37 -4.58
N ARG A 392 -24.88 -17.64 -4.96
CA ARG A 392 -25.86 -18.74 -4.93
C ARG A 392 -26.53 -18.87 -3.56
N ASN A 393 -25.77 -18.62 -2.50
CA ASN A 393 -26.12 -19.10 -1.17
C ASN A 393 -26.76 -18.02 -0.28
N LEU A 394 -26.50 -16.73 -0.52
CA LEU A 394 -27.15 -15.66 0.25
C LEU A 394 -28.58 -15.35 -0.24
N ILE A 395 -28.87 -15.53 -1.54
CA ILE A 395 -30.15 -15.10 -2.15
C ILE A 395 -31.31 -16.07 -1.85
N ARG A 396 -31.03 -17.35 -1.56
CA ARG A 396 -32.05 -18.35 -1.16
C ARG A 396 -32.28 -18.43 0.36
N SER A 397 -31.47 -17.74 1.16
CA SER A 397 -31.56 -17.73 2.64
C SER A 397 -32.47 -16.63 3.21
N SER A 398 -33.02 -15.73 2.39
CA SER A 398 -33.92 -14.67 2.85
C SER A 398 -35.38 -15.13 2.81
N SER A 399 -35.99 -15.31 3.99
CA SER A 399 -37.43 -15.59 4.18
C SER A 399 -38.37 -14.45 3.72
N VAL A 400 -37.85 -13.48 2.98
CA VAL A 400 -38.51 -12.23 2.57
C VAL A 400 -39.38 -12.43 1.32
N MET A 401 -39.01 -13.36 0.42
CA MET A 401 -39.77 -13.61 -0.83
C MET A 401 -41.10 -14.38 -0.61
N LYS A 402 -41.48 -14.68 0.63
CA LYS A 402 -42.83 -15.20 0.99
C LYS A 402 -43.77 -14.15 1.59
N VAL A 403 -43.28 -12.96 1.96
CA VAL A 403 -44.10 -11.90 2.55
C VAL A 403 -44.74 -11.00 1.49
N PHE A 404 -44.12 -10.87 0.31
CA PHE A 404 -44.57 -9.98 -0.77
C PHE A 404 -45.85 -10.40 -1.54
N ASN A 405 -46.47 -11.53 -1.17
CA ASN A 405 -47.63 -12.10 -1.88
C ASN A 405 -48.90 -12.20 -1.01
N GLY A 406 -48.98 -11.50 0.12
CA GLY A 406 -50.17 -11.53 0.97
C GLY A 406 -50.32 -10.31 1.89
N LEU A 407 -51.57 -9.88 2.08
CA LEU A 407 -52.04 -8.75 2.89
C LEU A 407 -51.76 -7.34 2.32
N VAL A 408 -52.62 -6.39 2.73
CA VAL A 408 -52.97 -5.16 2.01
C VAL A 408 -53.30 -4.06 3.04
N LEU A 409 -53.09 -2.78 2.66
CA LEU A 409 -53.26 -1.53 3.45
C LEU A 409 -52.15 -1.20 4.47
N PRO A 410 -51.98 0.08 4.87
CA PRO A 410 -52.41 1.34 4.24
C PRO A 410 -51.22 2.28 3.91
N SER A 411 -51.52 3.47 3.38
CA SER A 411 -50.54 4.45 2.91
C SER A 411 -49.95 5.33 4.02
N GLU A 412 -48.70 5.10 4.40
CA GLU A 412 -47.70 6.14 4.72
C GLU A 412 -46.27 5.55 4.71
N VAL A 413 -45.23 6.38 4.89
CA VAL A 413 -43.80 5.96 4.89
C VAL A 413 -43.29 5.38 3.55
N SER A 414 -43.51 6.08 2.43
CA SER A 414 -42.91 5.74 1.11
C SER A 414 -42.03 6.87 0.56
N ASN A 415 -41.16 7.48 1.38
CA ASN A 415 -40.46 8.72 0.98
C ASN A 415 -39.04 8.93 1.56
N ARG A 416 -38.25 7.86 1.79
CA ARG A 416 -36.84 7.97 2.25
C ARG A 416 -35.80 7.04 1.58
N TYR A 417 -36.14 6.31 0.50
CA TYR A 417 -35.21 5.36 -0.13
C TYR A 417 -34.91 5.56 -1.64
N GLU A 418 -35.54 6.53 -2.31
CA GLU A 418 -35.33 6.82 -3.75
C GLU A 418 -34.12 7.73 -4.05
N ALA A 419 -33.45 8.29 -3.04
CA ALA A 419 -32.56 9.45 -3.19
C ALA A 419 -31.05 9.14 -3.31
N MET A 420 -30.64 8.04 -3.98
CA MET A 420 -29.22 7.64 -4.02
C MET A 420 -28.69 7.11 -5.37
N TRP A 421 -29.16 7.66 -6.50
CA TRP A 421 -28.72 7.26 -7.86
C TRP A 421 -28.41 8.43 -8.82
N VAL A 422 -27.45 9.31 -8.48
CA VAL A 422 -26.87 10.29 -9.44
C VAL A 422 -25.37 10.53 -9.15
N LEU A 423 -24.59 10.84 -10.20
CA LEU A 423 -23.15 11.22 -10.22
C LEU A 423 -22.11 10.10 -9.90
N VAL A 424 -20.93 10.07 -10.54
CA VAL A 424 -20.51 10.62 -11.85
C VAL A 424 -19.30 9.84 -12.40
N PHE A 425 -19.03 9.95 -13.70
CA PHE A 425 -17.93 9.27 -14.39
C PHE A 425 -16.84 10.28 -14.79
N VAL A 426 -15.57 10.04 -14.45
CA VAL A 426 -14.42 10.72 -15.09
C VAL A 426 -13.32 9.68 -15.36
N THR A 427 -12.78 9.66 -16.58
CA THR A 427 -11.61 8.84 -16.93
C THR A 427 -10.56 9.71 -17.61
N ARG A 428 -9.40 9.92 -16.98
CA ARG A 428 -8.24 10.55 -17.64
C ARG A 428 -7.45 9.51 -18.45
N ARG A 429 -7.10 9.88 -19.69
CA ARG A 429 -5.89 9.41 -20.37
C ARG A 429 -4.75 10.38 -20.05
N ASN A 430 -3.51 9.89 -20.06
CA ASN A 430 -2.40 10.73 -20.51
C ASN A 430 -2.44 10.72 -22.05
N ASP A 431 -2.25 11.88 -22.65
CA ASP A 431 -1.55 12.15 -23.92
C ASP A 431 -1.30 13.68 -23.92
N GLY A 432 -0.12 14.15 -24.34
CA GLY A 432 0.35 15.52 -24.07
C GLY A 432 0.13 16.50 -25.23
N CYS A 433 -0.28 17.73 -24.91
CA CYS A 433 -0.06 18.96 -25.69
C CYS A 433 -0.35 20.19 -24.80
N SER A 434 0.04 21.41 -25.23
CA SER A 434 0.37 22.52 -24.33
C SER A 434 -0.35 23.86 -24.60
N LEU A 435 -0.45 24.68 -23.53
CA LEU A 435 -0.80 26.12 -23.47
C LEU A 435 -2.28 26.52 -23.72
N PRO A 436 -2.73 27.73 -23.29
CA PRO A 436 -2.66 28.23 -21.90
C PRO A 436 -4.06 28.77 -21.43
N PRO A 437 -4.27 29.84 -20.60
CA PRO A 437 -5.40 29.84 -19.65
C PRO A 437 -6.56 30.83 -19.97
N TYR A 438 -7.72 30.63 -19.33
CA TYR A 438 -8.51 31.69 -18.63
C TYR A 438 -9.74 31.08 -17.90
N LEU A 439 -10.38 31.89 -17.05
CA LEU A 439 -11.64 31.64 -16.29
C LEU A 439 -11.61 30.61 -15.13
N ASN A 440 -11.56 31.17 -13.91
CA ASN A 440 -11.85 30.53 -12.62
C ASN A 440 -13.35 30.65 -12.27
N PRO A 441 -14.03 29.61 -11.74
CA PRO A 441 -15.35 29.74 -11.13
C PRO A 441 -15.43 29.19 -9.69
N SER A 442 -15.16 30.04 -8.70
CA SER A 442 -15.34 29.76 -7.26
C SER A 442 -16.62 30.41 -6.68
N SER A 443 -17.76 30.23 -7.35
CA SER A 443 -18.98 31.04 -7.05
C SER A 443 -20.34 30.42 -7.46
N SER A 444 -20.56 29.11 -7.29
CA SER A 444 -21.80 28.44 -7.78
C SER A 444 -22.81 27.94 -6.73
N TRP A 445 -22.40 27.62 -5.50
CA TRP A 445 -23.26 26.87 -4.56
C TRP A 445 -24.32 27.69 -3.79
N GLN A 446 -24.10 28.98 -3.53
CA GLN A 446 -25.11 29.82 -2.87
C GLN A 446 -26.24 30.23 -3.82
N THR A 447 -25.94 30.51 -5.09
CA THR A 447 -26.89 30.97 -6.11
C THR A 447 -28.00 29.95 -6.40
N VAL A 448 -27.66 28.65 -6.37
CA VAL A 448 -28.60 27.54 -6.60
C VAL A 448 -29.59 27.37 -5.44
N LEU A 449 -29.13 27.40 -4.19
CA LEU A 449 -30.01 27.31 -3.02
C LEU A 449 -31.01 28.49 -2.94
N ILE A 450 -30.59 29.69 -3.34
CA ILE A 450 -31.47 30.87 -3.36
C ILE A 450 -32.58 30.72 -4.42
N HIS A 451 -32.27 30.13 -5.60
CA HIS A 451 -33.28 29.88 -6.62
C HIS A 451 -34.26 28.77 -6.23
N MET A 452 -33.80 27.64 -5.68
CA MET A 452 -34.71 26.56 -5.29
C MET A 452 -35.65 26.96 -4.15
N LYS A 453 -35.19 27.76 -3.17
CA LYS A 453 -36.07 28.35 -2.15
C LYS A 453 -37.11 29.30 -2.75
N LYS A 454 -36.74 30.15 -3.73
CA LYS A 454 -37.69 31.05 -4.42
C LYS A 454 -38.74 30.32 -5.28
N ILE A 455 -38.45 29.12 -5.77
CA ILE A 455 -39.42 28.29 -6.51
C ILE A 455 -40.36 27.55 -5.56
N ALA A 456 -39.83 26.90 -4.52
CA ALA A 456 -40.64 26.21 -3.51
C ALA A 456 -41.64 27.16 -2.83
N HIS A 457 -41.21 28.38 -2.47
CA HIS A 457 -42.07 29.37 -1.83
C HIS A 457 -43.16 29.96 -2.75
N ARG A 458 -43.09 29.73 -4.07
CA ARG A 458 -44.11 30.17 -5.04
C ARG A 458 -45.23 29.16 -5.29
N PHE A 459 -45.10 27.91 -4.84
CA PHE A 459 -46.13 26.87 -5.00
C PHE A 459 -46.94 26.56 -3.73
N SER A 460 -46.50 27.03 -2.56
CA SER A 460 -47.12 26.71 -1.26
C SER A 460 -48.04 27.81 -0.68
N SER A 461 -48.39 28.85 -1.44
CA SER A 461 -49.13 30.00 -0.89
C SER A 461 -50.12 30.64 -1.88
N ARG A 462 -51.26 29.96 -2.14
CA ARG A 462 -52.54 30.60 -2.52
C ARG A 462 -53.73 29.63 -2.49
N SER A 463 -54.34 29.50 -1.31
CA SER A 463 -55.69 28.95 -1.10
C SER A 463 -56.33 29.68 0.09
N GLY A 464 -57.41 30.42 -0.17
CA GLY A 464 -57.94 31.43 0.76
C GLY A 464 -57.21 32.79 0.64
N SER A 465 -57.90 33.93 0.65
CA SER A 465 -59.34 34.17 0.46
C SER A 465 -59.63 35.58 -0.05
N ASP A 466 -60.75 35.73 -0.76
CA ASP A 466 -61.59 36.94 -0.87
C ASP A 466 -61.19 38.18 -1.72
N LYS A 467 -62.26 38.75 -2.32
CA LYS A 467 -62.51 40.16 -2.69
C LYS A 467 -61.84 40.83 -3.92
N ALA A 468 -62.36 40.43 -5.09
CA ALA A 468 -63.24 41.26 -5.95
C ALA A 468 -62.72 42.38 -6.89
N VAL A 469 -63.63 42.75 -7.82
CA VAL A 469 -63.77 43.99 -8.63
C VAL A 469 -63.07 44.06 -10.02
N LYS A 470 -63.92 44.15 -11.07
CA LYS A 470 -63.75 44.70 -12.46
C LYS A 470 -62.61 44.16 -13.34
N SER A 471 -62.76 43.59 -14.55
CA SER A 471 -63.73 43.65 -15.70
C SER A 471 -63.21 44.43 -16.92
N ARG A 472 -62.88 43.69 -18.00
CA ARG A 472 -62.80 44.02 -19.46
C ARG A 472 -61.83 43.00 -20.10
N SER A 473 -62.17 42.12 -21.05
CA SER A 473 -62.69 42.29 -22.43
C SER A 473 -61.76 43.15 -23.30
N ARG A 474 -61.25 42.75 -24.48
CA ARG A 474 -61.62 41.69 -25.46
C ARG A 474 -60.31 41.03 -26.00
N LEU A 475 -60.22 40.00 -26.87
CA LEU A 475 -61.17 39.18 -27.66
C LEU A 475 -60.54 37.77 -27.90
N GLY A 476 -60.82 37.09 -29.03
CA GLY A 476 -60.15 35.87 -29.56
C GLY A 476 -59.63 36.09 -30.99
N PRO A 477 -59.40 35.06 -31.86
CA PRO A 477 -59.80 33.64 -31.74
C PRO A 477 -58.64 32.61 -31.93
N HIS A 478 -58.63 31.49 -31.19
CA HIS A 478 -58.95 30.11 -31.62
C HIS A 478 -57.84 29.22 -32.22
N ALA A 479 -57.40 28.24 -31.41
CA ALA A 479 -56.84 26.95 -31.88
C ALA A 479 -56.91 25.86 -30.78
N ALA A 480 -58.03 25.71 -30.07
CA ALA A 480 -58.12 24.76 -28.94
C ALA A 480 -59.55 24.23 -28.69
N THR A 481 -59.89 23.04 -29.20
CA THR A 481 -61.09 22.28 -28.75
C THR A 481 -60.98 20.78 -29.11
N ARG A 482 -61.64 19.91 -28.33
CA ARG A 482 -61.93 18.49 -28.62
C ARG A 482 -60.79 17.44 -28.51
N PHE A 483 -60.05 17.39 -27.40
CA PHE A 483 -59.52 16.10 -26.90
C PHE A 483 -59.47 15.95 -25.36
N LEU A 484 -60.37 16.61 -24.63
CA LEU A 484 -60.51 16.48 -23.16
C LEU A 484 -61.97 16.22 -22.71
N ARG A 485 -62.76 15.51 -23.52
CA ARG A 485 -64.08 14.98 -23.14
C ARG A 485 -64.40 13.66 -23.84
N ARG A 486 -63.88 12.55 -23.29
CA ARG A 486 -64.56 11.23 -23.22
C ARG A 486 -63.68 10.23 -22.44
N LEU A 487 -64.36 9.30 -21.75
CA LEU A 487 -63.82 8.04 -21.24
C LEU A 487 -62.70 8.11 -20.19
N ALA A 488 -63.08 8.50 -18.99
CA ALA A 488 -62.77 7.66 -17.83
C ALA A 488 -64.03 6.85 -17.49
N GLN A 489 -63.99 5.50 -17.54
CA GLN A 489 -64.86 4.58 -16.79
C GLN A 489 -64.57 3.07 -17.09
N HIS A 490 -64.65 2.25 -16.03
CA HIS A 490 -64.83 0.79 -15.94
C HIS A 490 -63.94 -0.24 -16.68
N HIS A 491 -63.17 -0.98 -15.86
CA HIS A 491 -63.10 -2.46 -15.71
C HIS A 491 -63.26 -3.45 -16.90
N LEU A 492 -62.35 -4.46 -16.86
CA LEU A 492 -62.59 -5.93 -16.84
C LEU A 492 -61.91 -6.79 -17.93
N LEU A 493 -61.26 -7.86 -17.46
CA LEU A 493 -60.93 -9.18 -18.07
C LEU A 493 -60.69 -9.37 -19.59
N ALA A 494 -59.43 -9.74 -19.89
CA ALA A 494 -59.02 -11.04 -20.46
C ALA A 494 -59.06 -11.35 -21.99
N LEU A 495 -58.14 -12.27 -22.35
CA LEU A 495 -58.07 -13.19 -23.50
C LEU A 495 -57.78 -12.66 -24.94
N THR A 496 -56.80 -13.33 -25.57
CA THR A 496 -56.67 -13.63 -27.02
C THR A 496 -56.50 -12.47 -28.04
N SER A 497 -55.88 -12.67 -29.22
CA SER A 497 -54.79 -13.58 -29.63
C SER A 497 -54.26 -13.20 -31.03
N THR A 498 -53.02 -13.60 -31.36
CA THR A 498 -52.51 -13.93 -32.72
C THR A 498 -52.45 -12.87 -33.86
N SER A 499 -51.45 -13.05 -34.74
CA SER A 499 -51.28 -12.43 -36.07
C SER A 499 -50.87 -10.93 -36.08
N SER A 500 -50.08 -10.43 -37.04
CA SER A 500 -49.34 -11.10 -38.15
C SER A 500 -48.11 -10.28 -38.63
N GLN A 501 -47.36 -10.87 -39.58
CA GLN A 501 -45.99 -10.53 -40.05
C GLN A 501 -45.82 -9.17 -40.81
N PRO A 502 -44.57 -8.71 -41.10
CA PRO A 502 -44.23 -7.32 -41.47
C PRO A 502 -44.14 -7.07 -42.99
N PRO A 503 -43.66 -5.87 -43.44
CA PRO A 503 -42.35 -5.86 -44.12
C PRO A 503 -41.48 -4.56 -44.10
N ARG A 504 -40.18 -4.75 -44.41
CA ARG A 504 -39.25 -3.90 -45.21
C ARG A 504 -38.79 -2.49 -44.75
N VAL A 505 -37.58 -2.50 -44.18
CA VAL A 505 -36.35 -1.72 -44.55
C VAL A 505 -36.43 -0.76 -45.77
N ALA A 506 -36.03 0.51 -45.57
CA ALA A 506 -35.08 1.28 -46.40
C ALA A 506 -34.78 2.67 -45.78
N GLY A 507 -33.60 3.27 -46.07
CA GLY A 507 -33.30 4.68 -45.76
C GLY A 507 -32.01 4.92 -44.95
N LEU A 508 -30.93 5.30 -45.62
CA LEU A 508 -29.62 5.57 -45.00
C LEU A 508 -29.39 7.09 -44.85
N ALA A 509 -29.13 7.58 -43.64
CA ALA A 509 -28.61 8.93 -43.41
C ALA A 509 -27.70 8.98 -42.18
N THR A 510 -26.46 9.42 -42.35
CA THR A 510 -25.42 9.42 -41.32
C THR A 510 -25.66 10.46 -40.23
N PHE A 511 -25.55 10.07 -38.95
CA PHE A 511 -25.18 11.01 -37.89
C PHE A 511 -24.14 10.40 -36.94
N ARG A 512 -22.93 10.97 -36.92
CA ARG A 512 -21.90 10.63 -35.93
C ARG A 512 -22.32 11.23 -34.58
N ARG A 513 -22.68 10.40 -33.60
CA ARG A 513 -22.66 10.76 -32.17
C ARG A 513 -21.96 9.67 -31.38
N ALA A 514 -20.98 10.06 -30.57
CA ALA A 514 -20.20 9.13 -29.76
C ALA A 514 -21.06 8.62 -28.58
N PRO A 515 -21.12 7.31 -28.33
CA PRO A 515 -21.75 6.78 -27.12
C PRO A 515 -20.88 7.10 -25.91
N GLY A 516 -21.45 7.80 -24.93
CA GLY A 516 -20.82 7.97 -23.62
C GLY A 516 -20.62 6.62 -22.94
N ARG A 517 -19.51 6.46 -22.22
CA ARG A 517 -19.24 5.23 -21.44
C ARG A 517 -20.30 5.07 -20.35
N ILE A 518 -20.75 3.83 -20.13
CA ILE A 518 -21.49 3.42 -18.93
C ILE A 518 -20.56 2.58 -18.05
N SER A 519 -20.54 2.84 -16.74
CA SER A 519 -19.66 2.20 -15.77
C SER A 519 -20.37 1.03 -15.10
N ALA A 520 -19.90 -0.20 -15.37
CA ALA A 520 -20.29 -1.33 -14.53
C ALA A 520 -19.69 -1.15 -13.13
N PHE A 521 -20.55 -1.14 -12.11
CA PHE A 521 -20.12 -1.03 -10.71
C PHE A 521 -19.27 -2.25 -10.31
N SER A 522 -18.15 -2.00 -9.61
CA SER A 522 -17.30 -3.04 -9.04
C SER A 522 -17.54 -3.15 -7.54
N ILE A 523 -18.22 -4.22 -7.11
CA ILE A 523 -18.33 -4.56 -5.68
C ILE A 523 -16.98 -5.14 -5.23
N HIS A 524 -16.10 -4.23 -4.79
CA HIS A 524 -14.78 -4.57 -4.26
C HIS A 524 -14.88 -5.41 -2.97
N PRO A 525 -13.83 -6.19 -2.64
CA PRO A 525 -13.66 -6.81 -1.31
C PRO A 525 -13.70 -5.81 -0.13
N SER A 526 -13.65 -4.51 -0.41
CA SER A 526 -13.79 -3.45 0.58
C SER A 526 -15.14 -3.45 1.28
N LEU A 527 -16.23 -4.04 0.75
CA LEU A 527 -17.53 -3.99 1.44
C LEU A 527 -17.55 -4.74 2.78
N LEU A 528 -16.94 -5.94 2.86
CA LEU A 528 -16.91 -6.70 4.11
C LEU A 528 -15.95 -6.05 5.14
N VAL A 529 -14.79 -5.57 4.67
CA VAL A 529 -13.84 -4.82 5.50
C VAL A 529 -14.47 -3.50 5.97
N ARG A 530 -15.20 -2.78 5.11
CA ARG A 530 -15.97 -1.58 5.49
C ARG A 530 -17.11 -1.92 6.46
N GLY A 531 -17.74 -3.08 6.37
CA GLY A 531 -18.73 -3.53 7.36
C GLY A 531 -18.13 -3.71 8.76
N ILE A 532 -17.02 -4.44 8.87
CA ILE A 532 -16.32 -4.67 10.15
C ILE A 532 -15.71 -3.36 10.67
N MET A 533 -15.08 -2.57 9.81
CA MET A 533 -14.53 -1.24 10.17
C MET A 533 -15.64 -0.24 10.49
N SER A 534 -16.84 -0.36 9.92
CA SER A 534 -18.00 0.45 10.30
C SER A 534 -18.47 0.09 11.70
N LEU A 535 -18.56 -1.20 12.05
CA LEU A 535 -18.94 -1.61 13.40
C LEU A 535 -17.88 -1.19 14.43
N LEU A 536 -16.59 -1.43 14.16
CA LEU A 536 -15.50 -0.98 15.03
C LEU A 536 -15.51 0.54 15.19
N ARG A 537 -15.74 1.29 14.11
CA ARG A 537 -15.81 2.76 14.18
C ARG A 537 -17.07 3.26 14.88
N GLN A 538 -18.21 2.58 14.75
CA GLN A 538 -19.43 2.88 15.50
C GLN A 538 -19.20 2.69 17.01
N LEU A 539 -18.47 1.65 17.41
CA LEU A 539 -18.11 1.41 18.82
C LEU A 539 -17.13 2.47 19.36
N LEU A 540 -16.19 2.94 18.53
CA LEU A 540 -15.23 4.00 18.91
C LEU A 540 -15.88 5.40 18.97
N ASP A 541 -16.84 5.69 18.10
CA ASP A 541 -17.57 6.97 18.06
C ASP A 541 -18.85 6.96 18.96
N LEU A 542 -19.01 5.98 19.86
CA LEU A 542 -20.17 5.90 20.79
C LEU A 542 -20.23 7.12 21.73
N ASN A 543 -21.37 7.81 21.74
CA ASN A 543 -21.57 8.95 22.64
C ASN A 543 -21.94 8.51 24.07
N LEU A 544 -20.92 8.35 24.93
CA LEU A 544 -21.10 7.90 26.30
C LEU A 544 -22.01 8.80 27.16
N THR A 545 -22.16 10.09 26.82
CA THR A 545 -22.98 11.03 27.60
C THR A 545 -24.47 10.72 27.58
N GLU A 546 -24.93 9.89 26.63
CA GLU A 546 -26.31 9.40 26.56
C GLU A 546 -26.54 8.16 27.46
N THR A 547 -25.48 7.58 28.02
CA THR A 547 -25.53 6.32 28.80
C THR A 547 -24.95 6.45 30.21
N THR A 548 -24.02 7.37 30.45
CA THR A 548 -23.35 7.55 31.74
C THR A 548 -22.71 8.94 31.89
N GLU A 549 -22.66 9.46 33.12
CA GLU A 549 -21.90 10.68 33.45
C GLU A 549 -20.38 10.44 33.49
N LYS A 550 -19.95 9.16 33.64
CA LYS A 550 -18.55 8.76 33.73
C LYS A 550 -17.77 9.19 32.50
N ILE A 551 -16.56 9.71 32.72
CA ILE A 551 -15.63 10.09 31.65
C ILE A 551 -14.39 9.20 31.63
N ILE A 552 -13.68 9.20 30.51
CA ILE A 552 -12.35 8.62 30.35
C ILE A 552 -11.33 9.77 30.39
N ALA A 553 -10.29 9.60 31.21
CA ALA A 553 -9.15 10.50 31.30
C ALA A 553 -7.87 9.76 30.93
N GLU A 554 -7.21 10.20 29.86
CA GLU A 554 -5.93 9.69 29.34
C GLU A 554 -4.77 10.44 30.01
N TYR A 555 -4.01 9.76 30.86
CA TYR A 555 -2.87 10.35 31.56
C TYR A 555 -1.63 10.19 30.69
N ILE A 556 -0.98 11.30 30.32
CA ILE A 556 0.16 11.38 29.41
C ILE A 556 1.39 11.84 30.19
N TRP A 557 2.54 11.20 29.97
CA TRP A 557 3.82 11.58 30.58
C TRP A 557 5.01 11.29 29.66
N ILE A 558 6.16 11.87 30.01
CA ILE A 558 7.44 11.67 29.31
C ILE A 558 8.17 10.47 29.94
N GLY A 559 8.65 9.55 29.10
CA GLY A 559 9.35 8.33 29.47
C GLY A 559 10.83 8.52 29.83
N GLY A 560 11.54 7.41 29.95
CA GLY A 560 12.95 7.37 30.38
C GLY A 560 13.94 7.94 29.37
N SER A 561 13.59 8.03 28.08
CA SER A 561 14.47 8.68 27.09
C SER A 561 14.40 10.21 27.11
N GLY A 562 13.42 10.79 27.80
CA GLY A 562 13.11 12.23 27.70
C GLY A 562 12.38 12.63 26.41
N MET A 563 12.24 11.74 25.42
CA MET A 563 11.54 12.00 24.16
C MET A 563 10.36 11.06 23.89
N ASP A 564 10.38 9.83 24.42
CA ASP A 564 9.28 8.88 24.29
C ASP A 564 8.08 9.31 25.15
N MET A 565 6.90 9.48 24.54
CA MET A 565 5.67 9.75 25.26
C MET A 565 4.97 8.44 25.64
N ARG A 566 4.41 8.40 26.85
CA ARG A 566 3.64 7.27 27.37
C ARG A 566 2.26 7.74 27.78
N SER A 567 1.27 6.85 27.72
CA SER A 567 -0.09 7.15 28.17
C SER A 567 -0.82 5.93 28.71
N LYS A 568 -1.82 6.16 29.58
CA LYS A 568 -2.86 5.19 29.92
C LYS A 568 -4.13 5.85 30.45
N ALA A 569 -5.27 5.22 30.20
CA ALA A 569 -6.58 5.78 30.50
C ALA A 569 -7.20 5.20 31.78
N ARG A 570 -7.87 6.06 32.56
CA ARG A 570 -8.76 5.65 33.67
C ARG A 570 -10.17 6.21 33.49
N THR A 571 -11.15 5.52 34.05
CA THR A 571 -12.51 6.06 34.21
C THR A 571 -12.56 6.96 35.45
N LEU A 572 -13.26 8.08 35.34
CA LEU A 572 -13.60 9.00 36.44
C LEU A 572 -15.13 9.07 36.59
N PRO A 573 -15.66 9.37 37.80
CA PRO A 573 -17.11 9.33 38.05
C PRO A 573 -17.90 10.38 37.26
N GLY A 574 -17.29 11.52 36.93
CA GLY A 574 -17.90 12.60 36.16
C GLY A 574 -16.86 13.59 35.60
N PRO A 575 -17.29 14.63 34.86
CA PRO A 575 -16.40 15.60 34.23
C PRO A 575 -15.52 16.39 35.22
N VAL A 576 -14.28 16.69 34.82
CA VAL A 576 -13.33 17.50 35.61
C VAL A 576 -12.67 18.54 34.70
N SER A 577 -12.66 19.80 35.14
CA SER A 577 -12.07 20.95 34.42
C SER A 577 -10.82 21.54 35.09
N ASP A 578 -10.44 21.02 36.26
CA ASP A 578 -9.40 21.55 37.14
C ASP A 578 -8.36 20.46 37.39
N PRO A 579 -7.08 20.63 36.97
CA PRO A 579 -6.05 19.62 37.15
C PRO A 579 -5.83 19.22 38.61
N SER A 580 -6.03 20.14 39.57
CA SER A 580 -5.83 19.86 41.00
C SER A 580 -6.88 18.90 41.59
N LYS A 581 -8.02 18.76 40.92
CA LYS A 581 -9.12 17.85 41.31
C LYS A 581 -9.00 16.47 40.66
N LEU A 582 -8.03 16.25 39.79
CA LEU A 582 -7.75 14.93 39.23
C LEU A 582 -6.96 14.08 40.23
N PRO A 583 -7.32 12.80 40.41
CA PRO A 583 -6.58 11.92 41.30
C PRO A 583 -5.17 11.68 40.78
N LYS A 584 -4.16 11.78 41.66
CA LYS A 584 -2.83 11.21 41.39
C LYS A 584 -2.96 9.74 40.96
N TRP A 585 -1.98 9.29 40.19
CA TRP A 585 -1.89 7.89 39.78
C TRP A 585 -0.43 7.43 39.83
N ASN A 586 -0.16 6.19 39.42
CA ASN A 586 1.16 5.58 39.39
C ASN A 586 1.37 4.84 38.06
N TYR A 587 2.60 4.46 37.73
CA TYR A 587 2.92 3.49 36.68
C TYR A 587 4.17 2.70 37.06
N ASP A 588 4.39 1.58 36.36
CA ASP A 588 5.62 0.81 36.45
C ASP A 588 6.73 1.53 35.65
N GLY A 589 7.63 2.18 36.38
CA GLY A 589 8.81 2.85 35.85
C GLY A 589 9.90 1.89 35.37
N SER A 590 9.85 0.60 35.71
CA SER A 590 10.82 -0.37 35.17
C SER A 590 10.57 -0.61 33.67
N SER A 591 9.30 -0.72 33.25
CA SER A 591 8.88 -0.78 31.83
C SER A 591 9.07 0.53 31.05
N THR A 592 9.59 1.59 31.67
CA THR A 592 9.92 2.87 31.00
C THR A 592 11.38 3.32 31.19
N GLY A 593 12.18 2.60 31.97
CA GLY A 593 13.57 2.99 32.29
C GLY A 593 13.70 4.12 33.31
N GLN A 594 12.68 4.33 34.15
CA GLN A 594 12.58 5.43 35.13
C GLN A 594 12.67 4.98 36.59
N ALA A 595 12.61 3.67 36.86
CA ALA A 595 12.76 3.08 38.20
C ALA A 595 13.33 1.63 38.10
N PRO A 596 13.97 1.09 39.16
CA PRO A 596 14.43 -0.31 39.19
C PRO A 596 13.25 -1.28 39.40
N GLY A 597 13.44 -2.57 39.12
CA GLY A 597 12.35 -3.57 39.14
C GLY A 597 11.87 -4.00 40.54
N ASP A 598 12.65 -3.74 41.58
CA ASP A 598 12.36 -4.03 42.99
C ASP A 598 11.64 -2.88 43.72
N ASN A 599 11.74 -1.66 43.18
CA ASN A 599 11.00 -0.47 43.62
C ASN A 599 10.56 0.35 42.41
N SER A 600 9.61 -0.18 41.64
CA SER A 600 9.33 0.31 40.28
C SER A 600 8.23 1.38 40.18
N GLU A 601 7.51 1.71 41.26
CA GLU A 601 6.40 2.66 41.18
C GLU A 601 6.87 4.11 40.98
N VAL A 602 6.33 4.77 39.97
CA VAL A 602 6.52 6.20 39.71
C VAL A 602 5.16 6.89 39.68
N ILE A 603 5.04 8.02 40.37
CA ILE A 603 3.78 8.72 40.65
C ILE A 603 3.52 9.81 39.61
N LEU A 604 2.30 9.84 39.06
CA LEU A 604 1.81 10.85 38.13
C LEU A 604 1.05 11.95 38.87
N HIS A 605 1.50 13.19 38.70
CA HIS A 605 0.80 14.39 39.17
C HIS A 605 0.19 15.14 37.98
N PRO A 606 -1.15 15.20 37.84
CA PRO A 606 -1.82 16.00 36.81
C PRO A 606 -1.41 17.47 36.82
N GLN A 607 -1.16 18.04 35.64
CA GLN A 607 -0.71 19.43 35.47
C GLN A 607 -1.61 20.25 34.55
N ALA A 608 -2.01 19.70 33.40
CA ALA A 608 -2.87 20.37 32.43
C ALA A 608 -3.94 19.43 31.86
N ILE A 609 -5.14 19.96 31.61
CA ILE A 609 -6.28 19.25 31.03
C ILE A 609 -6.56 19.78 29.63
N PHE A 610 -6.75 18.87 28.67
CA PHE A 610 -7.21 19.15 27.31
C PHE A 610 -8.38 18.24 26.96
N LYS A 611 -9.22 18.60 25.98
CA LYS A 611 -10.28 17.70 25.50
C LYS A 611 -9.69 16.58 24.65
N ASP A 612 -10.17 15.35 24.80
CA ASP A 612 -9.72 14.21 23.99
C ASP A 612 -10.31 14.27 22.58
N PRO A 613 -9.53 14.54 21.51
CA PRO A 613 -10.07 14.63 20.14
C PRO A 613 -10.42 13.26 19.53
N PHE A 614 -9.93 12.18 20.13
CA PHE A 614 -10.15 10.81 19.71
C PHE A 614 -11.45 10.25 20.30
N ARG A 615 -11.64 10.38 21.62
CA ARG A 615 -12.83 9.90 22.35
C ARG A 615 -13.96 10.93 22.43
N ARG A 616 -13.66 12.22 22.30
CA ARG A 616 -14.63 13.34 22.25
C ARG A 616 -15.54 13.40 23.48
N GLY A 617 -16.68 14.11 23.37
CA GLY A 617 -17.63 14.30 24.47
C GLY A 617 -16.98 15.01 25.65
N ASN A 618 -17.13 14.43 26.84
CA ASN A 618 -16.54 14.93 28.09
C ASN A 618 -15.20 14.25 28.44
N ASN A 619 -14.61 13.46 27.54
CA ASN A 619 -13.34 12.77 27.76
C ASN A 619 -12.15 13.72 27.63
N ILE A 620 -11.08 13.47 28.40
CA ILE A 620 -9.96 14.40 28.56
C ILE A 620 -8.58 13.73 28.37
N LEU A 621 -7.64 14.52 27.88
CA LEU A 621 -6.20 14.25 27.97
C LEU A 621 -5.65 15.01 29.19
N VAL A 622 -4.70 14.40 29.91
CA VAL A 622 -4.13 14.93 31.14
C VAL A 622 -2.61 14.87 31.04
N MET A 623 -1.96 16.02 30.82
CA MET A 623 -0.49 16.10 30.88
C MET A 623 -0.04 15.99 32.34
N CYS A 624 0.92 15.12 32.62
CA CYS A 624 1.37 14.80 33.97
C CYS A 624 2.88 15.00 34.14
N ASP A 625 3.25 15.52 35.32
CA ASP A 625 4.59 15.34 35.86
C ASP A 625 4.77 13.90 36.39
N ALA A 626 6.02 13.46 36.50
CA ALA A 626 6.41 12.22 37.17
C ALA A 626 7.30 12.48 38.40
N TYR A 627 7.04 11.76 39.49
CA TYR A 627 7.71 11.87 40.79
C TYR A 627 7.98 10.48 41.40
N THR A 628 8.98 10.36 42.29
CA THR A 628 9.18 9.18 43.13
C THR A 628 8.02 9.02 44.13
N PRO A 629 7.84 7.85 44.76
CA PRO A 629 6.88 7.67 45.85
C PRO A 629 7.15 8.58 47.07
N ALA A 630 8.40 9.05 47.24
CA ALA A 630 8.78 10.03 48.27
C ALA A 630 8.40 11.49 47.91
N GLY A 631 8.05 11.76 46.64
CA GLY A 631 7.65 13.08 46.15
C GLY A 631 8.75 13.86 45.41
N ASP A 632 9.91 13.26 45.15
CA ASP A 632 11.00 13.89 44.40
C ASP A 632 10.76 13.84 42.89
N PRO A 633 11.10 14.88 42.11
CA PRO A 633 11.00 14.83 40.65
C PRO A 633 12.00 13.82 40.08
N ILE A 634 11.54 12.92 39.21
CA ILE A 634 12.44 11.97 38.54
C ILE A 634 13.37 12.69 37.53
N PRO A 635 14.53 12.11 37.13
CA PRO A 635 15.50 12.81 36.28
C PRO A 635 14.98 13.31 34.91
N THR A 636 13.94 12.71 34.34
CA THR A 636 13.28 13.20 33.10
C THR A 636 12.14 14.19 33.33
N ASN A 637 11.76 14.48 34.57
CA ASN A 637 10.84 15.58 34.90
C ASN A 637 11.58 16.94 34.81
N LYS A 638 11.73 17.46 33.59
CA LYS A 638 12.30 18.79 33.35
C LYS A 638 11.30 19.92 33.66
N ARG A 639 9.99 19.63 33.55
CA ARG A 639 8.88 20.56 33.83
C ARG A 639 8.98 21.16 35.24
N PHE A 640 9.33 20.37 36.25
CA PHE A 640 9.48 20.85 37.62
C PHE A 640 10.51 21.99 37.76
N ASN A 641 11.66 21.91 37.08
CA ASN A 641 12.66 22.98 37.12
C ASN A 641 12.26 24.16 36.23
N ALA A 642 11.66 23.92 35.07
CA ALA A 642 11.09 24.99 34.25
C ALA A 642 10.02 25.80 35.01
N GLN A 643 9.17 25.12 35.78
CA GLN A 643 8.15 25.76 36.61
C GLN A 643 8.77 26.67 37.68
N LYS A 644 9.91 26.31 38.28
CA LYS A 644 10.61 27.21 39.23
C LYS A 644 11.03 28.52 38.57
N ILE A 645 11.60 28.46 37.36
CA ILE A 645 11.98 29.67 36.59
C ILE A 645 10.75 30.51 36.27
N PHE A 646 9.67 29.89 35.78
CA PHE A 646 8.41 30.60 35.49
C PHE A 646 7.63 31.07 36.73
N SER A 647 7.98 30.59 37.92
CA SER A 647 7.47 31.08 39.20
C SER A 647 8.33 32.18 39.83
N HIS A 648 9.47 32.56 39.24
CA HIS A 648 10.31 33.64 39.77
C HIS A 648 9.62 35.01 39.55
N PRO A 649 9.54 35.91 40.56
CA PRO A 649 8.84 37.19 40.45
C PRO A 649 9.20 38.01 39.20
N ASP A 650 10.50 38.17 38.93
CA ASP A 650 10.99 38.90 37.75
C ASP A 650 10.47 38.30 36.44
N VAL A 651 10.43 36.96 36.32
CA VAL A 651 9.94 36.25 35.12
C VAL A 651 8.43 36.38 34.99
N ILE A 652 7.69 36.36 36.10
CA ILE A 652 6.24 36.65 36.11
C ILE A 652 5.98 38.07 35.62
N SER A 653 6.76 39.06 36.08
CA SER A 653 6.59 40.47 35.72
C SER A 653 6.86 40.80 34.25
N GLU A 654 7.76 40.05 33.61
CA GLU A 654 8.10 40.17 32.19
C GLU A 654 7.21 39.31 31.27
N GLU A 655 6.28 38.51 31.80
CA GLU A 655 5.27 37.76 31.03
C GLU A 655 5.82 37.10 29.71
N PRO A 656 6.77 36.15 29.82
CA PRO A 656 7.42 35.55 28.65
C PRO A 656 6.43 34.76 27.78
N TRP A 657 6.34 35.14 26.51
CA TRP A 657 5.52 34.46 25.48
C TRP A 657 6.43 33.72 24.51
N TYR A 658 5.99 32.51 24.13
CA TYR A 658 6.67 31.62 23.20
C TYR A 658 5.78 31.28 22.00
N GLY A 659 6.38 31.16 20.82
CA GLY A 659 5.77 30.54 19.64
C GLY A 659 6.73 29.54 19.01
N ILE A 660 6.41 28.26 19.10
CA ILE A 660 7.33 27.17 18.71
C ILE A 660 6.88 26.57 17.37
N GLU A 661 7.79 26.64 16.39
CA GLU A 661 7.69 26.13 15.02
C GLU A 661 8.16 24.67 14.99
N GLN A 662 7.28 23.71 15.26
CA GLN A 662 7.65 22.29 15.35
C GLN A 662 7.67 21.64 13.97
N GLU A 663 8.86 21.49 13.41
CA GLU A 663 9.08 20.65 12.22
C GLU A 663 9.14 19.16 12.60
N TYR A 664 8.73 18.29 11.68
CA TYR A 664 8.76 16.83 11.82
C TYR A 664 8.76 16.15 10.44
N THR A 665 9.19 14.90 10.37
CA THR A 665 9.13 14.10 9.14
C THR A 665 8.28 12.85 9.33
N LEU A 666 7.40 12.60 8.36
CA LEU A 666 6.58 11.39 8.31
C LEU A 666 7.34 10.27 7.60
N PHE A 667 7.29 9.07 8.16
CA PHE A 667 7.93 7.85 7.66
C PHE A 667 6.89 6.76 7.35
N GLN A 668 7.26 5.85 6.45
CA GLN A 668 6.50 4.64 6.17
C GLN A 668 6.68 3.65 7.35
N ARG A 669 5.61 2.97 7.80
CA ARG A 669 5.70 2.11 9.00
C ARG A 669 6.63 0.91 8.85
N ASP A 670 6.59 0.25 7.69
CA ASP A 670 7.24 -1.05 7.48
C ASP A 670 8.65 -0.94 6.85
N VAL A 671 9.11 0.28 6.52
CA VAL A 671 10.45 0.55 5.96
C VAL A 671 10.96 1.90 6.48
N PRO A 672 12.27 2.06 6.80
CA PRO A 672 12.83 3.30 7.35
C PRO A 672 13.03 4.37 6.25
N TRP A 673 11.96 4.72 5.54
CA TRP A 673 11.96 5.63 4.38
C TRP A 673 10.84 6.67 4.53
N PRO A 674 11.05 7.95 4.17
CA PRO A 674 10.04 8.99 4.35
C PRO A 674 8.75 8.73 3.56
N LEU A 675 7.64 9.29 4.02
CA LEU A 675 6.32 9.08 3.45
C LEU A 675 6.22 9.66 2.03
N GLY A 676 5.77 8.84 1.07
CA GLY A 676 5.68 9.21 -0.34
C GLY A 676 6.98 9.08 -1.15
N TRP A 677 8.12 8.80 -0.50
CA TRP A 677 9.37 8.52 -1.21
C TRP A 677 9.37 7.12 -1.85
N PRO A 678 9.99 6.95 -3.04
CA PRO A 678 10.17 5.63 -3.62
C PRO A 678 11.12 4.81 -2.75
N VAL A 679 10.68 3.63 -2.29
CA VAL A 679 11.45 2.79 -1.35
C VAL A 679 12.81 2.41 -1.96
N GLY A 680 13.91 2.79 -1.29
CA GLY A 680 15.27 2.56 -1.78
C GLY A 680 15.75 3.56 -2.84
N GLY A 681 15.04 4.67 -3.02
CA GLY A 681 15.42 5.77 -3.93
C GLY A 681 14.95 7.13 -3.42
N PHE A 682 15.20 8.17 -4.21
CA PHE A 682 14.91 9.56 -3.86
C PHE A 682 13.77 10.13 -4.74
N PRO A 683 12.98 11.08 -4.23
CA PRO A 683 12.13 11.93 -5.07
C PRO A 683 12.98 12.95 -5.85
N GLY A 684 12.33 13.90 -6.53
CA GLY A 684 13.04 15.02 -7.17
C GLY A 684 13.72 15.94 -6.13
N PRO A 685 14.69 16.78 -6.55
CA PRO A 685 15.37 17.73 -5.66
C PRO A 685 14.41 18.68 -4.94
N GLN A 686 14.87 19.25 -3.82
CA GLN A 686 14.10 20.19 -3.01
C GLN A 686 13.70 21.46 -3.78
N GLY A 687 12.63 22.12 -3.32
CA GLY A 687 12.06 23.30 -3.99
C GLY A 687 10.54 23.23 -4.21
N PRO A 688 9.98 22.21 -4.91
CA PRO A 688 8.54 22.17 -5.22
C PRO A 688 7.66 21.70 -4.04
N TYR A 689 8.27 21.38 -2.89
CA TYR A 689 7.60 20.75 -1.73
C TYR A 689 7.14 21.76 -0.68
N TYR A 690 7.94 22.81 -0.41
CA TYR A 690 7.59 23.86 0.55
C TYR A 690 6.28 24.55 0.16
N CYS A 691 5.31 24.55 1.06
CA CYS A 691 3.91 24.97 0.82
C CYS A 691 3.24 24.32 -0.41
N GLY A 692 3.79 23.21 -0.91
CA GLY A 692 3.40 22.57 -2.16
C GLY A 692 1.99 21.99 -2.16
N THR A 693 1.33 22.07 -3.31
CA THR A 693 0.00 21.46 -3.53
C THR A 693 0.01 20.59 -4.77
N GLY A 694 -0.44 19.34 -4.61
CA GLY A 694 -0.41 18.29 -5.61
C GLY A 694 -0.04 16.93 -4.98
N ALA A 695 -0.52 15.83 -5.56
CA ALA A 695 -0.22 14.48 -5.09
C ALA A 695 1.25 14.07 -5.36
N ASP A 696 1.94 14.84 -6.20
CA ASP A 696 3.37 14.82 -6.54
C ASP A 696 4.27 15.60 -5.56
N LYS A 697 3.68 16.29 -4.56
CA LYS A 697 4.38 17.22 -3.67
C LYS A 697 4.01 17.07 -2.18
N ALA A 698 2.72 16.96 -1.88
CA ALA A 698 2.18 17.12 -0.52
C ALA A 698 1.90 15.77 0.18
N TYR A 699 2.96 15.00 0.47
CA TYR A 699 2.83 13.65 1.02
C TYR A 699 2.41 13.67 2.50
N GLY A 700 1.24 13.11 2.83
CA GLY A 700 0.75 13.01 4.22
C GLY A 700 -0.18 14.13 4.70
N ARG A 701 -0.64 15.03 3.83
CA ARG A 701 -1.48 16.19 4.20
C ARG A 701 -2.74 15.84 5.02
N ASP A 702 -3.29 14.63 4.89
CA ASP A 702 -4.46 14.17 5.66
C ASP A 702 -4.15 13.98 7.17
N ILE A 703 -2.91 13.58 7.52
CA ILE A 703 -2.43 13.54 8.91
C ILE A 703 -2.41 14.96 9.48
N VAL A 704 -1.79 15.90 8.76
CA VAL A 704 -1.61 17.29 9.21
C VAL A 704 -2.93 18.03 9.35
N ASN A 705 -3.84 17.89 8.38
CA ASN A 705 -5.19 18.46 8.43
C ASN A 705 -6.05 17.84 9.56
N SER A 706 -5.78 16.60 9.96
CA SER A 706 -6.44 15.94 11.09
C SER A 706 -5.85 16.42 12.42
N HIS A 707 -4.52 16.54 12.50
CA HIS A 707 -3.78 17.06 13.66
C HIS A 707 -4.18 18.49 14.00
N TYR A 708 -4.19 19.39 13.02
CA TYR A 708 -4.59 20.79 13.24
C TYR A 708 -6.00 20.88 13.85
N LYS A 709 -6.97 20.13 13.32
CA LYS A 709 -8.34 20.07 13.85
C LYS A 709 -8.43 19.40 15.23
N ALA A 710 -7.61 18.39 15.50
CA ALA A 710 -7.54 17.71 16.78
C ALA A 710 -6.98 18.64 17.88
N CYS A 711 -5.92 19.39 17.59
CA CYS A 711 -5.34 20.39 18.49
C CYS A 711 -6.32 21.54 18.77
N LEU A 712 -6.99 22.08 17.73
CA LEU A 712 -8.04 23.10 17.89
C LEU A 712 -9.22 22.59 18.74
N TYR A 713 -9.62 21.32 18.59
CA TYR A 713 -10.66 20.72 19.43
C TYR A 713 -10.20 20.51 20.89
N ALA A 714 -8.94 20.08 21.07
CA ALA A 714 -8.33 19.82 22.37
C ALA A 714 -8.19 21.08 23.25
N GLY A 715 -8.07 22.26 22.60
CA GLY A 715 -7.84 23.55 23.26
C GLY A 715 -6.38 24.01 23.22
N ILE A 716 -5.55 23.42 22.35
CA ILE A 716 -4.17 23.86 22.10
C ILE A 716 -4.18 25.11 21.22
N ASN A 717 -3.36 26.10 21.56
CA ASN A 717 -3.20 27.34 20.79
C ASN A 717 -2.28 27.12 19.57
N ILE A 718 -2.74 26.27 18.65
CA ILE A 718 -2.09 26.01 17.36
C ILE A 718 -2.44 27.14 16.38
N SER A 719 -1.42 27.86 15.91
CA SER A 719 -1.58 29.07 15.08
C SER A 719 -1.42 28.83 13.57
N GLY A 720 -0.83 27.71 13.16
CA GLY A 720 -0.69 27.37 11.75
C GLY A 720 -0.03 26.02 11.46
N ILE A 721 0.08 25.72 10.16
CA ILE A 721 0.75 24.54 9.58
C ILE A 721 1.34 24.88 8.20
N ASN A 722 2.46 24.25 7.84
CA ASN A 722 3.04 24.27 6.49
C ASN A 722 3.57 22.88 6.11
N GLY A 723 3.65 22.64 4.79
CA GLY A 723 4.42 21.51 4.24
C GLY A 723 5.83 22.03 3.97
N GLU A 724 6.85 21.26 4.37
CA GLU A 724 8.21 21.79 4.45
C GLU A 724 9.08 21.53 3.21
N VAL A 725 10.31 22.05 3.23
CA VAL A 725 11.25 21.99 2.10
C VAL A 725 11.61 20.55 1.72
N MET A 726 11.76 19.64 2.69
CA MET A 726 11.96 18.21 2.41
C MET A 726 10.60 17.53 2.13
N PRO A 727 10.46 16.73 1.06
CA PRO A 727 9.22 16.02 0.76
C PRO A 727 8.83 15.06 1.90
N GLY A 728 7.62 15.22 2.46
CA GLY A 728 7.16 14.44 3.61
C GLY A 728 7.56 15.01 4.98
N GLN A 729 8.32 16.10 5.01
CA GLN A 729 8.48 16.98 6.18
C GLN A 729 7.30 17.96 6.24
N TRP A 730 6.89 18.31 7.46
CA TRP A 730 5.80 19.23 7.74
C TRP A 730 6.12 20.02 9.02
N GLU A 731 5.37 21.09 9.24
CA GLU A 731 5.47 21.94 10.43
C GLU A 731 4.09 22.23 11.03
N PHE A 732 4.04 22.43 12.35
CA PHE A 732 2.93 23.09 13.02
C PHE A 732 3.43 24.11 14.05
N GLN A 733 2.74 25.24 14.19
CA GLN A 733 3.11 26.30 15.15
C GLN A 733 2.22 26.26 16.39
N VAL A 734 2.80 26.24 17.59
CA VAL A 734 2.09 26.43 18.87
C VAL A 734 2.51 27.76 19.48
N GLY A 735 1.61 28.74 19.52
CA GLY A 735 1.94 30.08 20.00
C GLY A 735 1.01 31.20 19.50
N PRO A 736 1.01 32.38 20.17
CA PRO A 736 1.79 32.69 21.36
C PRO A 736 1.19 32.03 22.62
N VAL A 737 2.05 31.47 23.48
CA VAL A 737 1.65 30.89 24.78
C VAL A 737 2.62 31.36 25.86
N ALA A 738 2.09 31.73 27.03
CA ALA A 738 2.88 32.25 28.14
C ALA A 738 3.48 31.14 29.02
N GLY A 739 4.76 31.29 29.38
CA GLY A 739 5.46 30.47 30.38
C GLY A 739 5.34 28.95 30.18
N ILE A 740 5.14 28.22 31.29
CA ILE A 740 5.11 26.75 31.35
C ILE A 740 4.11 26.12 30.37
N SER A 741 3.00 26.80 30.10
CA SER A 741 1.93 26.34 29.23
C SER A 741 2.40 26.11 27.79
N ALA A 742 3.48 26.75 27.35
CA ALA A 742 4.08 26.51 26.04
C ALA A 742 4.65 25.08 25.93
N GLY A 743 5.26 24.57 27.00
CA GLY A 743 5.72 23.19 27.08
C GLY A 743 4.58 22.19 27.20
N ASP A 744 3.59 22.47 28.04
CA ASP A 744 2.40 21.62 28.21
C ASP A 744 1.63 21.44 26.90
N GLN A 745 1.42 22.54 26.16
CA GLN A 745 0.73 22.51 24.88
C GLN A 745 1.55 21.85 23.77
N LEU A 746 2.87 22.06 23.70
CA LEU A 746 3.68 21.41 22.67
C LEU A 746 3.78 19.90 22.90
N TRP A 747 3.97 19.43 24.13
CA TRP A 747 3.99 17.99 24.42
C TRP A 747 2.66 17.30 24.09
N VAL A 748 1.51 17.90 24.44
CA VAL A 748 0.21 17.33 24.06
C VAL A 748 -0.06 17.46 22.55
N ALA A 749 0.47 18.49 21.87
CA ALA A 749 0.42 18.58 20.41
C ALA A 749 1.26 17.48 19.73
N ARG A 750 2.45 17.16 20.26
CA ARG A 750 3.26 16.00 19.82
C ARG A 750 2.50 14.69 20.03
N TYR A 751 1.89 14.50 21.21
CA TYR A 751 1.09 13.30 21.50
C TYR A 751 -0.07 13.14 20.52
N ILE A 752 -0.86 14.21 20.28
CA ILE A 752 -1.96 14.17 19.31
C ILE A 752 -1.45 13.84 17.89
N LEU A 753 -0.26 14.32 17.50
CA LEU A 753 0.33 13.99 16.20
C LEU A 753 0.69 12.50 16.11
N GLU A 754 1.38 11.97 17.12
CA GLU A 754 1.81 10.56 17.14
C GLU A 754 0.61 9.60 17.15
N ARG A 755 -0.41 9.89 17.97
CA ARG A 755 -1.70 9.18 17.99
C ARG A 755 -2.40 9.20 16.62
N ILE A 756 -2.26 10.26 15.82
CA ILE A 756 -2.82 10.34 14.46
C ILE A 756 -1.96 9.58 13.45
N THR A 757 -0.62 9.59 13.58
CA THR A 757 0.24 8.77 12.72
C THR A 757 0.03 7.27 12.95
N GLU A 758 -0.23 6.83 14.19
CA GLU A 758 -0.64 5.45 14.49
C GLU A 758 -1.91 5.07 13.71
N ILE A 759 -2.97 5.89 13.81
CA ILE A 759 -4.25 5.67 13.10
C ILE A 759 -4.06 5.65 11.58
N ALA A 760 -3.13 6.46 11.06
CA ALA A 760 -2.81 6.52 9.63
C ALA A 760 -1.88 5.38 9.15
N GLY A 761 -1.25 4.62 10.05
CA GLY A 761 -0.23 3.64 9.70
C GLY A 761 1.09 4.25 9.21
N ALA A 762 1.44 5.42 9.72
CA ALA A 762 2.70 6.11 9.48
C ALA A 762 3.55 6.15 10.77
N VAL A 763 4.86 6.39 10.64
CA VAL A 763 5.78 6.63 11.76
C VAL A 763 6.12 8.12 11.79
N LEU A 764 6.21 8.67 12.99
CA LEU A 764 6.61 10.06 13.24
C LEU A 764 8.11 10.12 13.57
N SER A 765 8.82 11.12 13.06
CA SER A 765 10.20 11.41 13.45
C SER A 765 10.41 12.89 13.76
N PHE A 766 11.05 13.12 14.90
CA PHE A 766 11.60 14.41 15.34
C PHE A 766 13.13 14.41 15.30
N ASP A 767 13.79 13.51 14.54
CA ASP A 767 15.26 13.57 14.39
C ASP A 767 15.66 14.85 13.64
N PRO A 768 16.66 15.63 14.13
CA PRO A 768 17.05 16.88 13.50
C PRO A 768 17.66 16.76 12.09
N LYS A 769 18.10 15.58 11.65
CA LYS A 769 18.58 15.32 10.29
C LYS A 769 18.13 13.92 9.84
N PRO A 770 16.82 13.76 9.53
CA PRO A 770 16.20 12.45 9.35
C PRO A 770 16.65 11.74 8.06
N MET A 771 17.11 12.51 7.06
CA MET A 771 17.81 11.99 5.87
C MET A 771 19.15 12.72 5.69
N GLN A 772 20.18 11.97 5.32
CA GLN A 772 21.53 12.49 5.10
C GLN A 772 21.70 13.08 3.69
N GLY A 773 22.64 14.02 3.56
CA GLY A 773 22.90 14.73 2.30
C GLY A 773 22.07 16.02 2.12
N ASP A 774 21.77 16.34 0.86
CA ASP A 774 21.10 17.57 0.39
C ASP A 774 19.57 17.55 0.60
N TRP A 775 19.18 17.30 1.85
CA TRP A 775 17.81 17.37 2.34
C TRP A 775 17.78 18.24 3.59
N ASN A 776 16.71 18.99 3.82
CA ASN A 776 16.59 19.81 5.02
C ASN A 776 16.61 18.93 6.29
N GLY A 777 17.12 19.51 7.37
CA GLY A 777 16.93 18.95 8.71
C GLY A 777 15.62 19.47 9.33
N ALA A 778 15.28 19.00 10.53
CA ALA A 778 14.06 19.35 11.24
C ALA A 778 14.35 20.19 12.51
N GLY A 779 13.88 21.44 12.54
CA GLY A 779 14.01 22.38 13.66
C GLY A 779 12.83 22.42 14.65
N ALA A 780 13.01 23.21 15.70
CA ALA A 780 11.94 23.67 16.59
C ALA A 780 12.12 25.17 16.90
N HIS A 781 12.04 26.04 15.87
CA HIS A 781 12.38 27.45 16.06
C HIS A 781 11.50 28.09 17.12
N THR A 782 12.12 28.78 18.07
CA THR A 782 11.43 29.31 19.24
C THR A 782 11.38 30.82 19.15
N ASN A 783 10.21 31.33 18.73
CA ASN A 783 9.89 32.74 18.79
C ASN A 783 9.66 33.14 20.25
N TYR A 784 10.27 34.24 20.70
CA TYR A 784 10.25 34.69 22.09
C TYR A 784 10.07 36.19 22.23
N SER A 785 9.23 36.59 23.17
CA SER A 785 9.13 38.00 23.63
C SER A 785 8.77 38.07 25.12
N THR A 786 9.23 39.14 25.76
CA THR A 786 8.71 39.58 27.06
C THR A 786 7.81 40.80 26.90
N ASN A 787 7.09 41.18 27.95
CA ASN A 787 6.27 42.39 28.01
C ASN A 787 7.09 43.63 27.60
N SER A 788 8.31 43.77 28.12
CA SER A 788 9.21 44.87 27.72
C SER A 788 9.66 44.82 26.26
N MET A 789 9.69 43.64 25.61
CA MET A 789 9.97 43.52 24.17
C MET A 789 8.75 43.85 23.28
N ARG A 790 7.53 43.61 23.77
CA ARG A 790 6.26 43.90 23.06
C ARG A 790 5.87 45.38 23.10
N ASN A 791 6.39 46.14 24.06
CA ASN A 791 6.11 47.56 24.28
C ASN A 791 7.03 48.50 23.47
N HIS A 792 6.73 49.81 23.50
CA HIS A 792 7.46 50.82 22.72
C HIS A 792 8.94 50.89 23.11
N GLY A 793 9.84 50.86 22.12
CA GLY A 793 11.30 50.76 22.34
C GLY A 793 11.81 49.33 22.58
N GLY A 794 10.94 48.32 22.56
CA GLY A 794 11.27 46.92 22.86
C GLY A 794 12.35 46.29 21.98
N ILE A 795 12.66 46.86 20.81
CA ILE A 795 13.79 46.43 19.97
C ILE A 795 15.15 46.50 20.69
N GLU A 796 15.35 47.45 21.61
CA GLU A 796 16.59 47.52 22.41
C GLU A 796 16.63 46.45 23.52
N VAL A 797 15.46 46.01 24.01
CA VAL A 797 15.33 44.88 24.93
C VAL A 797 15.62 43.56 24.20
N ILE A 798 15.12 43.42 22.97
CA ILE A 798 15.43 42.31 22.06
C ILE A 798 16.95 42.21 21.80
N LYS A 799 17.61 43.31 21.41
CA LYS A 799 19.06 43.33 21.18
C LYS A 799 19.86 42.88 22.42
N LYS A 800 19.50 43.38 23.61
CA LYS A 800 20.15 42.99 24.88
C LYS A 800 19.93 41.51 25.21
N ALA A 801 18.73 40.97 24.96
CA ALA A 801 18.45 39.54 25.14
C ALA A 801 19.27 38.66 24.19
N ILE A 802 19.41 39.07 22.92
CA ILE A 802 20.25 38.40 21.92
C ILE A 802 21.74 38.45 22.32
N GLU A 803 22.21 39.56 22.90
CA GLU A 803 23.57 39.68 23.43
C GLU A 803 23.82 38.74 24.63
N LYS A 804 22.84 38.56 25.53
CA LYS A 804 22.94 37.56 26.60
C LYS A 804 22.99 36.13 26.03
N LEU A 805 22.15 35.82 25.03
CA LEU A 805 22.12 34.50 24.37
C LEU A 805 23.42 34.15 23.63
N SER A 806 24.16 35.15 23.13
CA SER A 806 25.45 34.92 22.46
C SER A 806 26.53 34.45 23.45
N LYS A 807 26.60 35.11 24.63
CA LYS A 807 27.50 34.75 25.73
C LYS A 807 27.24 33.35 26.28
N LYS A 808 25.98 32.90 26.22
CA LYS A 808 25.52 31.56 26.66
C LYS A 808 25.34 30.53 25.53
N HIS A 809 25.86 30.80 24.33
CA HIS A 809 25.59 29.97 23.15
C HIS A 809 25.87 28.46 23.34
N LYS A 810 27.02 28.09 23.91
CA LYS A 810 27.42 26.68 24.12
C LYS A 810 26.50 25.94 25.09
N GLU A 811 26.08 26.61 26.17
CA GLU A 811 25.21 26.04 27.20
C GLU A 811 23.80 25.77 26.64
N HIS A 812 23.27 26.70 25.84
CA HIS A 812 22.02 26.49 25.10
C HIS A 812 22.15 25.34 24.09
N ILE A 813 23.20 25.30 23.26
CA ILE A 813 23.39 24.23 22.27
C ILE A 813 23.39 22.84 22.91
N ALA A 814 24.03 22.67 24.08
CA ALA A 814 24.05 21.41 24.82
C ALA A 814 22.66 20.97 25.36
N ALA A 815 21.70 21.90 25.46
CA ALA A 815 20.34 21.67 25.94
C ALA A 815 19.28 21.63 24.81
N TYR A 816 19.67 21.93 23.57
CA TYR A 816 18.76 22.23 22.44
C TYR A 816 18.41 21.01 21.57
N GLY A 817 18.49 19.80 22.14
CA GLY A 817 18.17 18.52 21.49
C GLY A 817 19.41 17.77 20.96
N GLU A 818 19.43 16.46 21.14
CA GLU A 818 20.54 15.60 20.70
C GLU A 818 20.56 15.42 19.18
N GLY A 819 21.74 15.34 18.58
CA GLY A 819 21.88 15.13 17.13
C GLY A 819 21.86 16.40 16.28
N ASN A 820 21.73 17.57 16.92
CA ASN A 820 21.64 18.88 16.28
C ASN A 820 22.92 19.24 15.47
N GLU A 821 24.05 18.58 15.74
CA GLU A 821 25.30 18.68 14.97
C GLU A 821 25.17 18.19 13.52
N ARG A 822 24.20 17.30 13.24
CA ARG A 822 23.89 16.86 11.87
C ARG A 822 23.05 17.88 11.09
N ARG A 823 22.49 18.89 11.78
CA ARG A 823 21.55 19.89 11.24
C ARG A 823 22.20 21.26 11.11
N LEU A 824 22.78 21.78 12.20
CA LEU A 824 23.37 23.11 12.29
C LEU A 824 24.76 23.14 11.64
N THR A 825 24.79 23.17 10.31
CA THR A 825 26.00 23.01 9.49
C THR A 825 26.33 24.24 8.63
N GLY A 826 25.71 25.40 8.91
CA GLY A 826 25.84 26.60 8.06
C GLY A 826 25.23 26.46 6.65
N ARG A 827 24.40 25.43 6.43
CA ARG A 827 23.76 25.09 5.14
C ARG A 827 22.26 24.86 5.34
N HIS A 828 21.50 24.79 4.25
CA HIS A 828 20.05 24.49 4.27
C HIS A 828 19.27 25.38 5.24
N GLU A 829 19.52 26.70 5.19
CA GLU A 829 18.89 27.71 6.05
C GLU A 829 19.15 27.54 7.56
N THR A 830 20.32 27.00 7.94
CA THR A 830 20.81 26.93 9.33
C THR A 830 22.14 27.67 9.52
N ALA A 831 22.42 28.09 10.76
CA ALA A 831 23.76 28.51 11.19
C ALA A 831 24.67 27.30 11.47
N ASP A 832 25.98 27.53 11.59
CA ASP A 832 26.93 26.53 12.08
C ASP A 832 26.87 26.39 13.61
N ILE A 833 26.87 25.15 14.12
CA ILE A 833 26.71 24.81 15.54
C ILE A 833 27.79 25.37 16.48
N SER A 834 28.97 25.74 15.97
CA SER A 834 30.03 26.33 16.78
C SER A 834 29.91 27.85 16.94
N SER A 835 29.02 28.48 16.16
CA SER A 835 28.95 29.92 15.97
C SER A 835 27.61 30.53 16.43
N PHE A 836 27.69 31.64 17.15
CA PHE A 836 26.53 32.50 17.37
C PHE A 836 26.54 33.65 16.35
N SER A 837 25.43 33.80 15.63
CA SER A 837 25.16 34.92 14.74
C SER A 837 23.71 35.36 14.87
N TRP A 838 23.42 36.63 14.60
CA TRP A 838 22.04 37.11 14.49
C TRP A 838 21.89 38.12 13.35
N GLY A 839 20.67 38.33 12.89
CA GLY A 839 20.38 39.36 11.90
C GLY A 839 18.91 39.53 11.58
N VAL A 840 18.55 40.67 10.99
CA VAL A 840 17.17 40.91 10.55
C VAL A 840 16.91 40.16 9.24
N ALA A 841 15.80 39.40 9.20
CA ALA A 841 15.41 38.50 8.11
C ALA A 841 16.40 37.40 7.72
N ASN A 842 17.57 37.31 8.36
CA ASN A 842 18.61 36.35 7.99
C ASN A 842 18.28 34.95 8.50
N ARG A 843 17.82 34.06 7.61
CA ARG A 843 17.55 32.65 7.96
C ARG A 843 18.82 31.84 8.23
N GLY A 844 19.98 32.23 7.69
CA GLY A 844 21.27 31.60 7.97
C GLY A 844 21.88 31.97 9.33
N ALA A 845 21.22 32.82 10.12
CA ALA A 845 21.69 33.22 11.44
C ALA A 845 21.16 32.29 12.55
N SER A 846 21.86 32.24 13.68
CA SER A 846 21.44 31.49 14.87
C SER A 846 20.17 32.07 15.49
N VAL A 847 20.02 33.40 15.45
CA VAL A 847 18.81 34.13 15.88
C VAL A 847 18.37 35.12 14.80
N ARG A 848 17.08 35.08 14.44
CA ARG A 848 16.49 35.98 13.43
C ARG A 848 15.56 37.00 14.10
N VAL A 849 15.61 38.24 13.62
CA VAL A 849 14.61 39.27 13.94
C VAL A 849 13.72 39.50 12.72
N GLY A 850 12.41 39.61 12.90
CA GLY A 850 11.46 39.87 11.81
C GLY A 850 11.58 41.29 11.26
N ARG A 851 11.34 41.48 9.95
CA ARG A 851 11.30 42.84 9.35
C ARG A 851 10.23 43.73 9.96
N GLU A 852 9.10 43.13 10.36
CA GLU A 852 8.02 43.83 11.05
C GLU A 852 8.46 44.32 12.44
N THR A 853 9.14 43.46 13.22
CA THR A 853 9.73 43.83 14.52
C THR A 853 10.85 44.87 14.43
N GLU A 854 11.70 44.82 13.40
CA GLU A 854 12.68 45.87 13.11
C GLU A 854 11.98 47.20 12.82
N LYS A 855 11.03 47.19 11.88
CA LYS A 855 10.28 48.36 11.40
C LYS A 855 9.46 49.04 12.50
N ASP A 856 8.76 48.25 13.32
CA ASP A 856 7.84 48.75 14.33
C ASP A 856 8.53 49.04 15.69
N GLY A 857 9.84 48.73 15.80
CA GLY A 857 10.67 49.02 16.97
C GLY A 857 10.35 48.18 18.21
N LYS A 858 9.60 47.08 18.05
CA LYS A 858 9.11 46.19 19.12
C LYS A 858 8.57 44.88 18.55
N GLY A 859 8.49 43.82 19.37
CA GLY A 859 7.95 42.52 18.94
C GLY A 859 8.65 41.34 19.60
N TYR A 860 9.20 40.44 18.78
CA TYR A 860 9.83 39.18 19.19
C TYR A 860 11.08 38.86 18.35
N PHE A 861 11.90 37.91 18.81
CA PHE A 861 12.94 37.29 18.00
C PHE A 861 12.74 35.78 17.91
N GLU A 862 13.34 35.15 16.90
CA GLU A 862 13.27 33.72 16.59
C GLU A 862 14.62 33.07 16.86
N ASP A 863 14.72 32.21 17.89
CA ASP A 863 15.89 31.36 18.10
C ASP A 863 15.80 30.12 17.19
N ARG A 864 16.67 30.04 16.18
CA ARG A 864 16.63 29.00 15.14
C ARG A 864 17.43 27.73 15.52
N ARG A 865 18.17 27.80 16.63
CA ARG A 865 19.07 26.74 17.10
C ARG A 865 18.39 25.48 17.67
N PRO A 866 17.18 25.49 18.27
CA PRO A 866 16.60 24.26 18.82
C PRO A 866 16.29 23.23 17.73
N ALA A 867 16.61 21.97 17.99
CA ALA A 867 16.27 20.83 17.16
C ALA A 867 14.80 20.40 17.33
N SER A 868 14.23 19.72 16.35
CA SER A 868 12.86 19.18 16.41
C SER A 868 12.61 18.24 17.60
N ASN A 869 13.64 17.55 18.12
CA ASN A 869 13.62 16.74 19.34
C ASN A 869 14.04 17.47 20.64
N MET A 870 14.01 18.81 20.67
CA MET A 870 14.25 19.54 21.92
C MET A 870 13.09 19.32 22.92
N ASP A 871 13.36 19.39 24.23
CA ASP A 871 12.32 19.47 25.25
C ASP A 871 11.91 20.94 25.45
N PRO A 872 10.64 21.33 25.16
CA PRO A 872 10.19 22.70 25.33
C PRO A 872 10.31 23.19 26.78
N TYR A 873 10.21 22.33 27.80
CA TYR A 873 10.40 22.78 29.19
C TYR A 873 11.80 23.33 29.39
N VAL A 874 12.82 22.63 28.88
CA VAL A 874 14.22 23.04 28.96
C VAL A 874 14.48 24.30 28.13
N VAL A 875 14.08 24.30 26.85
CA VAL A 875 14.38 25.42 25.94
C VAL A 875 13.67 26.70 26.36
N THR A 876 12.37 26.64 26.68
CA THR A 876 11.62 27.84 27.06
C THR A 876 12.14 28.45 28.35
N SER A 877 12.35 27.65 29.41
CA SER A 877 12.85 28.17 30.68
C SER A 877 14.29 28.66 30.60
N MET A 878 15.17 28.01 29.84
CA MET A 878 16.55 28.46 29.65
C MET A 878 16.64 29.78 28.86
N ILE A 879 15.72 30.01 27.92
CA ILE A 879 15.60 31.33 27.26
C ILE A 879 15.13 32.40 28.26
N ALA A 880 14.15 32.12 29.13
CA ALA A 880 13.75 33.06 30.18
C ALA A 880 14.87 33.34 31.20
N GLU A 881 15.54 32.29 31.69
CA GLU A 881 16.65 32.40 32.64
C GLU A 881 17.81 33.22 32.05
N THR A 882 18.31 32.88 30.87
CA THR A 882 19.41 33.63 30.24
C THR A 882 19.02 35.06 29.89
N THR A 883 17.79 35.34 29.46
CA THR A 883 17.40 36.69 29.01
C THR A 883 16.96 37.62 30.15
N ILE A 884 16.25 37.10 31.16
CA ILE A 884 15.71 37.86 32.28
C ILE A 884 16.67 37.80 33.48
N LEU A 885 16.83 36.62 34.09
CA LEU A 885 17.47 36.42 35.39
C LEU A 885 18.99 36.57 35.36
N TRP A 886 19.65 35.95 34.37
CA TRP A 886 21.10 35.90 34.28
C TRP A 886 21.69 37.28 34.00
N LYS A 887 22.85 37.55 34.63
CA LYS A 887 23.62 38.80 34.51
C LYS A 887 25.03 38.45 34.03
N PRO A 888 25.55 39.11 32.96
CA PRO A 888 26.90 38.88 32.44
C PRO A 888 28.04 39.15 33.43
#